data_AF-A0A935RLU3-F1
#
_entry.id   AF-A0A935RLU3-F1
#
_cell.length_a   1.000
_cell.length_b   1.000
_cell.length_c   1.000
_cell.angle_alpha   90.00
_cell.angle_beta   90.00
_cell.angle_gamma   90.00
#
_symmetry.space_group_name_H-M   'P 1'
#
loop_
_entity.id
_entity.type
_entity.pdbx_description
1 polymer ?
#
loop_
_entity_poly.entity_id
_entity_poly.type
_entity_poly.pdbx_seq_one_letter_code
_entity_poly.pdbx_strand_id
1 'polypeptide(L)'
;MDLLKAQTKSARRGNAPTAALVLAAAMALMATTPAVAAGPKFWDWPEGRSFDEVTLNGAGRDTIGGLMAGPVVTVHALPGPEVVWRLAADSRGGWYLGTGHGGEIHHVAPDGKMRLVARLESTEVFSLAVLPGGDLLAGGGPDGRLLRVTAAGDVTEVGRIEGAYVWGMAVQEKAGVAWLAVGAPAAVYRYGWRDGKLEKVASLSAQNAMDVMFDSERSRLLVATQGPGLVYAFTDGGRSVRLLGDIAQDEARRLLRGPGGTIHVLGLAGGTEAMATAGEANGSGEGGPAQALIAALAGDVATASLPAAALYRLAVDDQGHEVLLRTWAGDRDLMAAGWSERWGWLGAGSLAAGDGAGGDGGADATAATAAQARLYRLLPPWGVAPLTTWTGGDVLDLAVAGDDLALAQAHPAALVLADRSSDANGTAVSPPLDGGPGVRWGRLRWDGNAGDDAPRWSVRGGRRPQPDDTWTAWSSGWSGHDQEIALADCRYIQWRVELPAPARGARAAHVASVSVSAWQPNRAPVIEEFRLEQLRGVKLGGLAAGESIIHEYRSGLRAEFTTQDAPGDGWSGLERADPGRAVRVVTWRASDPNQDRLEFRLECRRDGDTAWRPAVAPGGAQDPVSGNLGSWDTSALADGRYALRLVASDAPDNPSPQAEQALRVLGPVTVDNTPPRLEVLETGTADGDLLTVRLRAVDATSPLAGARMVAADGGAERLDPRDGICDGLEETFVARIERRRAMSAHGDQPLRVRLEVRDLAGNIAGVEAVWP
;
A
#
# COMPACT_ATOMS: atom_id res chain seq x y z
N MET A 1 14.42 11.35 -70.89
CA MET A 1 13.36 12.37 -70.97
C MET A 1 13.33 13.11 -69.63
N ASP A 2 14.47 13.59 -69.15
CA ASP A 2 15.25 14.76 -69.63
C ASP A 2 14.82 15.97 -68.81
N LEU A 3 15.64 16.65 -68.01
CA LEU A 3 17.09 16.72 -67.99
C LEU A 3 17.57 17.17 -66.59
N LEU A 4 18.50 16.39 -66.06
CA LEU A 4 19.47 16.73 -65.03
C LEU A 4 20.67 17.44 -65.71
N LYS A 5 21.33 18.34 -64.95
CA LYS A 5 22.72 18.84 -65.11
C LYS A 5 23.02 19.93 -66.16
N ALA A 6 23.54 21.06 -65.65
CA ALA A 6 24.73 21.78 -66.14
C ALA A 6 25.12 22.84 -65.08
N GLN A 7 26.24 22.68 -64.34
CA GLN A 7 27.58 23.24 -64.65
C GLN A 7 27.70 24.76 -64.33
N THR A 8 28.74 25.35 -63.73
CA THR A 8 30.00 24.95 -63.05
C THR A 8 30.66 26.24 -62.51
N LYS A 9 31.53 26.09 -61.49
CA LYS A 9 32.81 26.83 -61.26
C LYS A 9 32.84 28.28 -60.70
N SER A 10 33.43 28.33 -59.50
CA SER A 10 34.71 29.02 -59.16
C SER A 10 34.72 30.54 -58.90
N ALA A 11 35.00 30.92 -57.65
CA ALA A 11 36.12 31.82 -57.32
C ALA A 11 36.55 31.66 -55.85
N ARG A 12 37.87 31.78 -55.64
CA ARG A 12 38.66 31.51 -54.43
C ARG A 12 39.07 32.85 -53.79
N ARG A 13 39.26 32.83 -52.46
CA ARG A 13 40.20 33.62 -51.60
C ARG A 13 39.76 35.00 -51.05
N GLY A 14 39.86 35.10 -49.72
CA GLY A 14 40.03 36.32 -48.92
C GLY A 14 40.11 35.97 -47.42
N ASN A 15 41.15 36.44 -46.72
CA ASN A 15 41.63 36.01 -45.39
C ASN A 15 40.80 36.53 -44.18
N ALA A 16 41.03 35.86 -43.04
CA ALA A 16 40.60 36.03 -41.62
C ALA A 16 40.58 37.48 -41.02
N PRO A 17 40.11 37.75 -39.77
CA PRO A 17 39.63 36.87 -38.69
C PRO A 17 38.32 37.33 -37.97
N THR A 18 37.33 36.43 -37.77
CA THR A 18 36.11 36.77 -36.97
C THR A 18 35.59 35.61 -36.11
N ALA A 19 36.44 34.62 -35.80
CA ALA A 19 36.02 33.45 -35.02
C ALA A 19 36.12 33.61 -33.49
N ALA A 20 36.76 34.67 -32.98
CA ALA A 20 37.00 34.82 -31.53
C ALA A 20 35.86 35.51 -30.75
N LEU A 21 34.92 36.20 -31.41
CA LEU A 21 33.85 36.94 -30.72
C LEU A 21 32.47 36.28 -30.70
N VAL A 22 32.26 35.20 -31.48
CA VAL A 22 30.95 34.50 -31.53
C VAL A 22 30.90 33.34 -30.53
N LEU A 23 32.04 32.79 -30.09
CA LEU A 23 32.08 31.70 -29.11
C LEU A 23 31.86 32.18 -27.66
N ALA A 24 32.19 33.44 -27.34
CA ALA A 24 31.99 34.01 -26.00
C ALA A 24 30.51 34.35 -25.70
N ALA A 25 29.70 34.64 -26.73
CA ALA A 25 28.27 34.91 -26.56
C ALA A 25 27.41 33.63 -26.55
N ALA A 26 27.91 32.52 -27.12
CA ALA A 26 27.20 31.24 -27.14
C ALA A 26 27.45 30.35 -25.91
N MET A 27 28.55 30.54 -25.18
CA MET A 27 28.80 29.83 -23.90
C MET A 27 28.20 30.51 -22.66
N ALA A 28 27.62 31.70 -22.80
CA ALA A 28 26.92 32.39 -21.70
C ALA A 28 25.40 32.07 -21.64
N LEU A 29 24.90 31.18 -22.51
CA LEU A 29 23.46 30.89 -22.63
C LEU A 29 23.09 29.42 -22.42
N MET A 30 23.95 28.60 -21.81
CA MET A 30 23.60 27.24 -21.40
C MET A 30 23.86 27.03 -19.90
N ALA A 31 22.83 26.49 -19.25
CA ALA A 31 22.69 26.16 -17.83
C ALA A 31 22.35 27.29 -16.84
N THR A 32 21.35 28.12 -17.15
CA THR A 32 20.39 28.49 -16.10
C THR A 32 19.24 27.50 -16.16
N THR A 33 19.27 26.46 -15.35
CA THR A 33 18.04 25.71 -15.05
C THR A 33 17.08 26.73 -14.44
N PRO A 34 15.85 26.90 -14.97
CA PRO A 34 14.89 27.76 -14.30
C PRO A 34 14.66 27.16 -12.90
N ALA A 35 14.95 27.94 -11.86
CA ALA A 35 14.51 27.62 -10.51
C ALA A 35 12.99 27.46 -10.58
N VAL A 36 12.51 26.23 -10.44
CA VAL A 36 11.07 25.96 -10.39
C VAL A 36 10.66 26.38 -8.99
N ALA A 37 10.08 27.56 -8.85
CA ALA A 37 9.60 28.01 -7.56
C ALA A 37 8.60 27.01 -6.98
N ALA A 38 8.68 26.75 -5.68
CA ALA A 38 7.90 25.78 -4.95
C ALA A 38 6.44 26.12 -5.17
N GLY A 39 5.84 25.32 -6.05
CA GLY A 39 4.48 25.51 -6.46
C GLY A 39 3.54 25.25 -5.29
N PRO A 40 2.26 25.63 -5.40
CA PRO A 40 1.26 25.15 -4.48
C PRO A 40 1.31 23.61 -4.40
N LYS A 41 1.11 23.09 -3.19
CA LYS A 41 0.86 21.67 -2.96
C LYS A 41 -0.56 21.34 -3.41
N PHE A 42 -0.72 20.24 -4.12
CA PHE A 42 -2.01 19.74 -4.55
C PHE A 42 -2.35 18.43 -3.88
N TRP A 43 -3.65 18.25 -3.68
CA TRP A 43 -4.25 16.97 -3.38
C TRP A 43 -5.32 16.70 -4.42
N ASP A 44 -5.00 15.79 -5.32
CA ASP A 44 -5.85 15.48 -6.46
C ASP A 44 -6.49 14.10 -6.30
N TRP A 45 -7.72 13.98 -6.78
CA TRP A 45 -8.47 12.74 -6.89
C TRP A 45 -8.95 12.60 -8.35
N PRO A 46 -8.81 11.43 -8.99
CA PRO A 46 -8.14 10.24 -8.47
C PRO A 46 -6.61 10.28 -8.62
N GLU A 47 -6.03 11.37 -9.15
CA GLU A 47 -4.60 11.48 -9.41
C GLU A 47 -3.82 11.68 -8.09
N GLY A 48 -3.14 10.63 -7.62
CA GLY A 48 -2.38 10.67 -6.36
C GLY A 48 -3.17 10.28 -5.10
N ARG A 49 -4.52 10.34 -5.12
CA ARG A 49 -5.39 9.80 -4.06
C ARG A 49 -6.62 9.10 -4.60
N SER A 50 -7.14 8.10 -3.87
CA SER A 50 -8.33 7.36 -4.30
C SER A 50 -9.62 7.93 -3.72
N PHE A 51 -10.70 7.92 -4.51
CA PHE A 51 -12.05 8.15 -4.00
C PHE A 51 -12.54 7.01 -3.06
N ASP A 52 -11.77 5.92 -2.91
CA ASP A 52 -11.98 4.92 -1.86
C ASP A 52 -11.83 5.48 -0.44
N GLU A 53 -11.01 6.51 -0.26
CA GLU A 53 -10.76 7.15 1.04
C GLU A 53 -11.91 8.08 1.46
N VAL A 54 -12.82 8.40 0.53
CA VAL A 54 -13.92 9.33 0.74
C VAL A 54 -15.07 8.61 1.42
N THR A 55 -15.57 9.18 2.52
CA THR A 55 -16.75 8.65 3.20
C THR A 55 -17.99 8.97 2.39
N LEU A 56 -18.76 7.95 2.05
CA LEU A 56 -19.94 8.06 1.21
C LEU A 56 -21.21 7.82 2.03
N ASN A 57 -22.19 8.72 1.93
CA ASN A 57 -23.52 8.54 2.52
C ASN A 57 -24.56 8.94 1.48
N GLY A 58 -25.14 7.95 0.78
CA GLY A 58 -26.03 8.20 -0.35
C GLY A 58 -25.33 8.79 -1.58
N ALA A 59 -24.01 8.99 -1.53
CA ALA A 59 -23.18 9.14 -2.71
C ALA A 59 -22.62 7.76 -3.07
N GLY A 60 -22.44 7.53 -4.36
CA GLY A 60 -21.84 6.32 -4.90
C GLY A 60 -20.68 6.65 -5.82
N ARG A 61 -20.07 5.59 -6.33
CA ARG A 61 -19.02 5.66 -7.34
C ARG A 61 -19.49 4.96 -8.60
N ASP A 62 -19.18 5.57 -9.73
CA ASP A 62 -19.46 4.98 -11.03
C ASP A 62 -18.41 3.91 -11.39
N THR A 63 -18.48 3.38 -12.60
CA THR A 63 -17.60 2.30 -13.06
C THR A 63 -16.15 2.74 -13.30
N ILE A 64 -15.88 4.04 -13.40
CA ILE A 64 -14.53 4.60 -13.58
C ILE A 64 -13.99 5.23 -12.29
N GLY A 65 -14.75 5.15 -11.19
CA GLY A 65 -14.37 5.61 -9.86
C GLY A 65 -14.77 7.05 -9.53
N GLY A 66 -15.45 7.76 -10.43
CA GLY A 66 -15.96 9.11 -10.17
C GLY A 66 -17.15 9.10 -9.23
N LEU A 67 -17.40 10.22 -8.54
CA LEU A 67 -18.51 10.33 -7.58
C LEU A 67 -19.82 10.63 -8.32
N MET A 68 -20.89 9.94 -7.93
CA MET A 68 -22.26 10.12 -8.42
C MET A 68 -23.26 10.01 -7.26
N ALA A 69 -24.53 10.35 -7.51
CA ALA A 69 -25.58 10.00 -6.55
C ALA A 69 -25.70 8.48 -6.42
N GLY A 70 -25.79 7.99 -5.19
CA GLY A 70 -26.03 6.59 -4.85
C GLY A 70 -27.33 6.42 -4.05
N PRO A 71 -27.65 5.19 -3.62
CA PRO A 71 -28.79 4.94 -2.76
C PRO A 71 -28.57 5.51 -1.36
N VAL A 72 -29.44 6.43 -0.93
CA VAL A 72 -29.43 6.99 0.42
C VAL A 72 -29.93 5.92 1.39
N VAL A 73 -29.14 5.64 2.42
CA VAL A 73 -29.41 4.60 3.41
C VAL A 73 -29.92 5.20 4.71
N THR A 74 -31.01 4.65 5.23
CA THR A 74 -31.50 4.91 6.58
C THR A 74 -31.33 3.65 7.40
N VAL A 75 -30.54 3.75 8.48
CA VAL A 75 -30.28 2.63 9.40
C VAL A 75 -31.29 2.69 10.54
N HIS A 76 -32.15 1.68 10.64
CA HIS A 76 -33.07 1.48 11.74
C HIS A 76 -32.48 0.45 12.68
N ALA A 77 -31.88 0.90 13.78
CA ALA A 77 -31.34 0.02 14.81
C ALA A 77 -32.48 -0.76 15.51
N LEU A 78 -32.27 -2.05 15.75
CA LEU A 78 -33.18 -2.89 16.54
C LEU A 78 -32.58 -3.10 17.93
N PRO A 79 -33.07 -2.39 18.98
CA PRO A 79 -32.60 -2.63 20.34
C PRO A 79 -33.11 -3.98 20.84
N GLY A 80 -32.19 -4.88 21.22
CA GLY A 80 -32.51 -6.19 21.80
C GLY A 80 -31.85 -7.33 21.02
N PRO A 81 -32.30 -7.63 19.80
CA PRO A 81 -31.63 -8.62 18.94
C PRO A 81 -30.22 -8.20 18.55
N GLU A 82 -29.35 -9.17 18.29
CA GLU A 82 -27.97 -8.93 17.83
C GLU A 82 -27.81 -9.09 16.31
N VAL A 83 -28.74 -9.82 15.69
CA VAL A 83 -28.75 -10.10 14.26
C VAL A 83 -30.14 -10.05 13.66
N VAL A 84 -30.24 -9.51 12.43
CA VAL A 84 -31.37 -9.73 11.53
C VAL A 84 -30.93 -10.74 10.47
N TRP A 85 -31.61 -11.89 10.39
CA TRP A 85 -31.25 -12.99 9.48
C TRP A 85 -31.96 -12.94 8.14
N ARG A 86 -33.26 -12.60 8.15
CA ARG A 86 -34.13 -12.78 6.99
C ARG A 86 -35.10 -11.63 6.84
N LEU A 87 -35.28 -11.20 5.59
CA LEU A 87 -36.32 -10.28 5.17
C LEU A 87 -37.39 -11.02 4.37
N ALA A 88 -38.64 -10.63 4.57
CA ALA A 88 -39.75 -11.03 3.71
C ALA A 88 -40.61 -9.81 3.37
N ALA A 89 -40.81 -9.54 2.08
CA ALA A 89 -41.69 -8.46 1.64
C ALA A 89 -43.14 -8.74 2.05
N ASP A 90 -43.84 -7.73 2.53
CA ASP A 90 -45.29 -7.77 2.59
C ASP A 90 -45.88 -7.34 1.24
N SER A 91 -47.13 -7.71 0.98
CA SER A 91 -47.83 -7.36 -0.28
C SER A 91 -48.22 -5.88 -0.39
N ARG A 92 -47.88 -5.05 0.60
CA ARG A 92 -48.25 -3.64 0.75
C ARG A 92 -47.04 -2.69 0.78
N GLY A 93 -45.83 -3.19 0.47
CA GLY A 93 -44.59 -2.40 0.44
C GLY A 93 -43.87 -2.26 1.79
N GLY A 94 -44.25 -3.06 2.79
CA GLY A 94 -43.53 -3.24 4.05
C GLY A 94 -42.65 -4.49 4.05
N TRP A 95 -41.99 -4.73 5.18
CA TRP A 95 -41.06 -5.84 5.37
C TRP A 95 -41.31 -6.55 6.70
N TYR A 96 -41.19 -7.87 6.71
CA TYR A 96 -41.04 -8.65 7.94
C TYR A 96 -39.57 -9.02 8.13
N LEU A 97 -39.14 -9.03 9.39
CA LEU A 97 -37.77 -9.29 9.79
C LEU A 97 -37.73 -10.46 10.75
N GLY A 98 -36.90 -11.45 10.46
CA GLY A 98 -36.57 -12.55 11.37
C GLY A 98 -35.23 -12.27 12.03
N THR A 99 -35.18 -12.36 13.36
CA THR A 99 -34.01 -11.94 14.15
C THR A 99 -33.44 -13.08 15.01
N GLY A 100 -32.27 -12.81 15.61
CA GLY A 100 -31.60 -13.64 16.61
C GLY A 100 -30.75 -12.81 17.58
N HIS A 101 -30.35 -13.31 18.76
CA HIS A 101 -30.62 -14.63 19.35
C HIS A 101 -31.91 -14.67 20.21
N GLY A 102 -32.79 -13.68 20.05
CA GLY A 102 -34.05 -13.54 20.81
C GLY A 102 -35.31 -14.00 20.09
N GLY A 103 -35.20 -14.52 18.86
CA GLY A 103 -36.35 -15.07 18.13
C GLY A 103 -37.46 -14.09 17.82
N GLU A 104 -37.16 -12.82 17.52
CA GLU A 104 -38.20 -11.82 17.30
C GLU A 104 -38.58 -11.71 15.83
N ILE A 105 -39.88 -11.52 15.58
CA ILE A 105 -40.42 -11.12 14.29
C ILE A 105 -40.91 -9.69 14.38
N HIS A 106 -40.35 -8.82 13.55
CA HIS A 106 -40.76 -7.42 13.44
C HIS A 106 -41.45 -7.20 12.10
N HIS A 107 -42.40 -6.26 12.06
CA HIS A 107 -43.00 -5.74 10.84
C HIS A 107 -42.63 -4.28 10.69
N VAL A 108 -42.19 -3.90 9.49
CA VAL A 108 -41.85 -2.54 9.11
C VAL A 108 -42.81 -2.09 8.03
N ALA A 109 -43.57 -1.05 8.35
CA ALA A 109 -44.55 -0.49 7.44
C ALA A 109 -43.86 0.29 6.29
N PRO A 110 -44.62 0.65 5.24
CA PRO A 110 -44.10 1.48 4.15
C PRO A 110 -43.53 2.84 4.58
N ASP A 111 -43.93 3.36 5.74
CA ASP A 111 -43.40 4.61 6.31
C ASP A 111 -42.15 4.42 7.19
N GLY A 112 -41.61 3.19 7.24
CA GLY A 112 -40.43 2.84 8.03
C GLY A 112 -40.72 2.60 9.51
N LYS A 113 -41.98 2.73 9.97
CA LYS A 113 -42.33 2.42 11.36
C LYS A 113 -42.25 0.93 11.61
N MET A 114 -41.50 0.56 12.64
CA MET A 114 -41.31 -0.81 13.07
C MET A 114 -42.24 -1.15 14.25
N ARG A 115 -42.76 -2.37 14.26
CA ARG A 115 -43.47 -2.96 15.40
C ARG A 115 -43.04 -4.41 15.59
N LEU A 116 -42.91 -4.81 16.86
CA LEU A 116 -42.81 -6.23 17.20
C LEU A 116 -44.14 -6.92 16.87
N VAL A 117 -44.07 -8.03 16.14
CA VAL A 117 -45.23 -8.88 15.82
C VAL A 117 -45.31 -10.02 16.82
N ALA A 118 -44.20 -10.72 17.04
CA ALA A 118 -44.12 -11.85 17.94
C ALA A 118 -42.69 -12.04 18.47
N ARG A 119 -42.58 -12.60 19.67
CA ARG A 119 -41.34 -13.18 20.19
C ARG A 119 -41.53 -14.68 20.27
N LEU A 120 -40.68 -15.42 19.59
CA LEU A 120 -40.74 -16.88 19.50
C LEU A 120 -39.94 -17.50 20.65
N GLU A 121 -40.23 -18.77 20.95
CA GLU A 121 -39.42 -19.54 21.90
C GLU A 121 -38.09 -20.01 21.27
N SER A 122 -38.02 -20.08 19.93
CA SER A 122 -36.80 -20.40 19.18
C SER A 122 -35.88 -19.18 19.14
N THR A 123 -34.56 -19.37 19.22
CA THR A 123 -33.58 -18.26 19.31
C THR A 123 -33.32 -17.59 17.97
N GLU A 124 -33.35 -18.34 16.87
CA GLU A 124 -33.01 -17.87 15.53
C GLU A 124 -34.18 -18.01 14.55
N VAL A 125 -34.50 -16.94 13.83
CA VAL A 125 -35.47 -16.95 12.73
C VAL A 125 -34.75 -16.87 11.39
N PHE A 126 -34.25 -18.02 10.90
CA PHE A 126 -33.48 -18.11 9.65
C PHE A 126 -34.33 -17.96 8.39
N SER A 127 -35.62 -18.29 8.46
CA SER A 127 -36.52 -18.23 7.30
C SER A 127 -37.90 -17.68 7.67
N LEU A 128 -38.45 -16.91 6.73
CA LEU A 128 -39.78 -16.31 6.81
C LEU A 128 -40.48 -16.46 5.46
N ALA A 129 -41.77 -16.78 5.49
CA ALA A 129 -42.62 -16.82 4.31
C ALA A 129 -43.99 -16.23 4.62
N VAL A 130 -44.45 -15.30 3.78
CA VAL A 130 -45.79 -14.71 3.89
C VAL A 130 -46.79 -15.61 3.17
N LEU A 131 -47.80 -16.09 3.90
CA LEU A 131 -48.89 -16.89 3.36
C LEU A 131 -49.98 -16.00 2.71
N PRO A 132 -50.79 -16.56 1.79
CA PRO A 132 -52.01 -15.89 1.34
C PRO A 132 -52.91 -15.55 2.53
N GLY A 133 -53.27 -14.27 2.68
CA GLY A 133 -54.02 -13.76 3.82
C GLY A 133 -53.17 -13.00 4.86
N GLY A 134 -51.84 -13.05 4.76
CA GLY A 134 -50.93 -12.20 5.53
C GLY A 134 -50.33 -12.83 6.80
N ASP A 135 -50.72 -14.06 7.13
CA ASP A 135 -50.04 -14.85 8.16
C ASP A 135 -48.61 -15.20 7.71
N LEU A 136 -47.73 -15.42 8.67
CA LEU A 136 -46.34 -15.80 8.43
C LEU A 136 -46.13 -17.27 8.78
N LEU A 137 -45.29 -17.94 8.00
CA LEU A 137 -44.52 -19.08 8.48
C LEU A 137 -43.13 -18.59 8.87
N ALA A 138 -42.65 -19.07 10.01
CA ALA A 138 -41.31 -18.82 10.53
C ALA A 138 -40.62 -20.16 10.81
N GLY A 139 -39.37 -20.26 10.37
CA GLY A 139 -38.52 -21.42 10.54
C GLY A 139 -37.16 -21.02 11.13
N GLY A 140 -36.66 -21.86 12.03
CA GLY A 140 -35.41 -21.64 12.75
C GLY A 140 -34.62 -22.93 12.95
N GLY A 141 -33.61 -22.84 13.80
CA GLY A 141 -32.86 -23.99 14.30
C GLY A 141 -32.18 -23.66 15.63
N PRO A 142 -31.69 -24.66 16.38
CA PRO A 142 -31.54 -26.07 15.99
C PRO A 142 -32.75 -26.98 16.29
N ASP A 143 -33.84 -26.45 16.83
CA ASP A 143 -35.04 -27.21 17.24
C ASP A 143 -35.96 -27.59 16.06
N GLY A 144 -35.69 -27.06 14.86
CA GLY A 144 -36.40 -27.33 13.61
C GLY A 144 -37.90 -27.03 13.66
N ARG A 145 -38.32 -26.09 14.52
CA ARG A 145 -39.73 -25.72 14.65
C ARG A 145 -40.20 -24.93 13.43
N LEU A 146 -41.40 -25.26 12.97
CA LEU A 146 -42.16 -24.52 11.99
C LEU A 146 -43.34 -23.86 12.71
N LEU A 147 -43.31 -22.53 12.75
CA LEU A 147 -44.28 -21.73 13.48
C LEU A 147 -45.15 -20.96 12.49
N ARG A 148 -46.45 -20.91 12.73
CA ARG A 148 -47.37 -19.96 12.08
C ARG A 148 -47.61 -18.80 13.00
N VAL A 149 -47.46 -17.59 12.49
CA VAL A 149 -47.65 -16.34 13.22
C VAL A 149 -48.74 -15.52 12.52
N THR A 150 -49.82 -15.22 13.23
CA THR A 150 -50.92 -14.42 12.67
C THR A 150 -50.55 -12.94 12.60
N ALA A 151 -51.30 -12.15 11.82
CA ALA A 151 -51.12 -10.70 11.80
C ALA A 151 -51.30 -10.03 13.19
N ALA A 152 -52.06 -10.67 14.08
CA ALA A 152 -52.27 -10.25 15.47
C ALA A 152 -51.11 -10.62 16.41
N GLY A 153 -50.17 -11.45 15.97
CA GLY A 153 -49.03 -11.91 16.75
C GLY A 153 -49.23 -13.25 17.45
N ASP A 154 -50.33 -13.97 17.19
CA ASP A 154 -50.55 -15.29 17.77
C ASP A 154 -49.60 -16.29 17.14
N VAL A 155 -48.86 -17.02 17.97
CA VAL A 155 -47.86 -18.01 17.54
C VAL A 155 -48.40 -19.41 17.78
N THR A 156 -48.39 -20.24 16.73
CA THR A 156 -48.76 -21.66 16.82
C THR A 156 -47.69 -22.52 16.16
N GLU A 157 -47.22 -23.56 16.86
CA GLU A 157 -46.37 -24.59 16.23
C GLU A 157 -47.24 -25.42 15.29
N VAL A 158 -46.88 -25.43 14.00
CA VAL A 158 -47.59 -26.18 12.95
C VAL A 158 -46.80 -27.40 12.48
N GLY A 159 -45.56 -27.54 12.92
CA GLY A 159 -44.74 -28.70 12.67
C GLY A 159 -43.36 -28.58 13.30
N ARG A 160 -42.64 -29.70 13.32
CA ARG A 160 -41.28 -29.79 13.84
C ARG A 160 -40.47 -30.80 13.05
N ILE A 161 -39.20 -30.48 12.83
CA ILE A 161 -38.21 -31.34 12.19
C ILE A 161 -37.06 -31.51 13.18
N GLU A 162 -37.10 -32.56 13.99
CA GLU A 162 -36.16 -32.78 15.08
C GLU A 162 -34.69 -32.69 14.63
N GLY A 163 -33.90 -31.89 15.36
CA GLY A 163 -32.45 -31.73 15.15
C GLY A 163 -32.05 -31.03 13.85
N ALA A 164 -32.95 -30.24 13.26
CA ALA A 164 -32.74 -29.64 11.95
C ALA A 164 -32.84 -28.10 11.95
N TYR A 165 -32.30 -27.49 10.90
CA TYR A 165 -32.37 -26.05 10.64
C TYR A 165 -33.27 -25.79 9.43
N VAL A 166 -34.23 -24.87 9.54
CA VAL A 166 -35.05 -24.44 8.41
C VAL A 166 -34.47 -23.16 7.80
N TRP A 167 -33.58 -23.32 6.81
CA TRP A 167 -32.79 -22.23 6.21
C TRP A 167 -33.56 -21.36 5.20
N GLY A 168 -34.49 -21.96 4.46
CA GLY A 168 -35.19 -21.29 3.39
C GLY A 168 -36.63 -21.78 3.23
N MET A 169 -37.52 -20.89 2.78
CA MET A 169 -38.91 -21.22 2.52
C MET A 169 -39.43 -20.56 1.25
N ALA A 170 -40.24 -21.29 0.48
CA ALA A 170 -40.90 -20.77 -0.72
C ALA A 170 -42.37 -21.20 -0.77
N VAL A 171 -43.26 -20.25 -1.02
CA VAL A 171 -44.71 -20.47 -1.09
C VAL A 171 -45.14 -20.77 -2.52
N GLN A 172 -45.85 -21.88 -2.71
CA GLN A 172 -46.54 -22.23 -3.95
C GLN A 172 -48.05 -22.02 -3.75
N GLU A 173 -48.49 -20.76 -3.86
CA GLU A 173 -49.86 -20.32 -3.51
C GLU A 173 -50.97 -21.17 -4.12
N LYS A 174 -50.91 -21.43 -5.44
CA LYS A 174 -51.94 -22.21 -6.14
C LYS A 174 -52.09 -23.64 -5.61
N ALA A 175 -51.00 -24.23 -5.14
CA ALA A 175 -50.97 -25.59 -4.60
C ALA A 175 -51.27 -25.65 -3.10
N GLY A 176 -51.34 -24.50 -2.41
CA GLY A 176 -51.61 -24.48 -0.97
C GLY A 176 -50.44 -24.94 -0.09
N VAL A 177 -49.19 -24.91 -0.61
CA VAL A 177 -48.02 -25.48 0.09
C VAL A 177 -46.79 -24.58 0.16
N ALA A 178 -46.07 -24.68 1.27
CA ALA A 178 -44.76 -24.11 1.48
C ALA A 178 -43.69 -25.20 1.36
N TRP A 179 -42.65 -24.93 0.58
CA TRP A 179 -41.47 -25.76 0.44
C TRP A 179 -40.41 -25.27 1.41
N LEU A 180 -39.76 -26.20 2.12
CA LEU A 180 -38.76 -25.89 3.15
C LEU A 180 -37.41 -26.47 2.75
N ALA A 181 -36.37 -25.64 2.78
CA ALA A 181 -34.97 -26.04 2.69
C ALA A 181 -34.46 -26.31 4.11
N VAL A 182 -34.06 -27.56 4.37
CA VAL A 182 -33.68 -28.03 5.70
C VAL A 182 -32.22 -28.50 5.71
N GLY A 183 -31.49 -28.23 6.79
CA GLY A 183 -30.10 -28.63 6.97
C GLY A 183 -29.83 -29.46 8.22
N ALA A 184 -28.65 -30.08 8.25
CA ALA A 184 -28.15 -31.03 9.26
C ALA A 184 -29.01 -32.30 9.45
N PRO A 185 -29.21 -33.17 8.43
CA PRO A 185 -28.66 -33.13 7.06
C PRO A 185 -29.60 -32.49 6.02
N ALA A 186 -29.10 -32.26 4.80
CA ALA A 186 -29.86 -31.57 3.76
C ALA A 186 -31.12 -32.35 3.37
N ALA A 187 -32.27 -31.67 3.44
CA ALA A 187 -33.56 -32.25 3.09
C ALA A 187 -34.53 -31.18 2.55
N VAL A 188 -35.53 -31.65 1.81
CA VAL A 188 -36.64 -30.82 1.33
C VAL A 188 -37.92 -31.33 1.95
N TYR A 189 -38.66 -30.42 2.59
CA TYR A 189 -39.98 -30.71 3.16
C TYR A 189 -41.07 -29.90 2.43
N ARG A 190 -42.29 -30.43 2.50
CA ARG A 190 -43.50 -29.78 2.01
C ARG A 190 -44.47 -29.64 3.17
N TYR A 191 -44.95 -28.43 3.40
CA TYR A 191 -45.99 -28.13 4.38
C TYR A 191 -47.24 -27.62 3.66
N GLY A 192 -48.36 -28.33 3.79
CA GLY A 192 -49.67 -27.85 3.33
C GLY A 192 -50.35 -26.98 4.39
N TRP A 193 -50.51 -25.68 4.14
CA TRP A 193 -51.13 -24.80 5.14
C TRP A 193 -52.66 -24.90 5.21
N ARG A 194 -53.27 -25.72 4.34
CA ARG A 194 -54.72 -26.00 4.35
C ARG A 194 -55.06 -27.30 5.09
N ASP A 195 -54.20 -28.30 5.00
CA ASP A 195 -54.37 -29.62 5.62
C ASP A 195 -53.47 -29.82 6.86
N GLY A 196 -52.54 -28.90 7.11
CA GLY A 196 -51.58 -28.96 8.21
C GLY A 196 -50.52 -30.04 8.04
N LYS A 197 -50.39 -30.65 6.85
CA LYS A 197 -49.52 -31.80 6.64
C LYS A 197 -48.08 -31.35 6.36
N LEU A 198 -47.16 -31.71 7.26
CA LEU A 198 -45.72 -31.59 7.05
C LEU A 198 -45.13 -32.94 6.61
N GLU A 199 -44.49 -33.00 5.46
CA GLU A 199 -43.91 -34.24 4.92
C GLU A 199 -42.50 -34.02 4.34
N LYS A 200 -41.61 -35.00 4.57
CA LYS A 200 -40.29 -35.04 3.93
C LYS A 200 -40.46 -35.51 2.50
N VAL A 201 -39.98 -34.72 1.55
CA VAL A 201 -40.08 -35.01 0.11
C VAL A 201 -38.80 -35.67 -0.39
N ALA A 202 -37.64 -35.18 0.04
CA ALA A 202 -36.36 -35.79 -0.33
C ALA A 202 -35.29 -35.58 0.75
N SER A 203 -34.33 -36.50 0.78
CA SER A 203 -33.00 -36.29 1.37
C SER A 203 -32.05 -35.92 0.24
N LEU A 204 -31.13 -35.00 0.49
CA LEU A 204 -30.08 -34.60 -0.45
C LEU A 204 -28.72 -35.07 0.07
N SER A 205 -27.73 -35.16 -0.81
CA SER A 205 -26.37 -35.62 -0.45
C SER A 205 -25.52 -34.55 0.24
N ALA A 206 -25.99 -33.31 0.31
CA ALA A 206 -25.29 -32.18 0.91
C ALA A 206 -25.53 -32.08 2.43
N GLN A 207 -24.81 -31.18 3.11
CA GLN A 207 -25.00 -30.94 4.55
C GLN A 207 -26.24 -30.10 4.83
N ASN A 208 -26.43 -29.01 4.07
CA ASN A 208 -27.57 -28.11 4.23
C ASN A 208 -28.26 -27.85 2.88
N ALA A 209 -29.59 -27.84 2.87
CA ALA A 209 -30.33 -27.13 1.83
C ALA A 209 -30.50 -25.68 2.30
N MET A 210 -29.91 -24.73 1.60
CA MET A 210 -29.79 -23.32 2.01
C MET A 210 -30.97 -22.47 1.60
N ASP A 211 -31.47 -22.67 0.38
CA ASP A 211 -32.56 -21.85 -0.16
C ASP A 211 -33.40 -22.63 -1.16
N VAL A 212 -34.65 -22.19 -1.31
CA VAL A 212 -35.64 -22.78 -2.21
C VAL A 212 -36.35 -21.69 -2.99
N MET A 213 -36.62 -21.94 -4.27
CA MET A 213 -37.40 -21.04 -5.11
C MET A 213 -38.38 -21.82 -5.97
N PHE A 214 -39.65 -21.44 -5.95
CA PHE A 214 -40.63 -21.98 -6.91
C PHE A 214 -40.58 -21.18 -8.21
N ASP A 215 -40.19 -21.86 -9.29
CA ASP A 215 -40.22 -21.36 -10.66
C ASP A 215 -41.59 -21.66 -11.26
N SER A 216 -42.48 -20.67 -11.23
CA SER A 216 -43.84 -20.79 -11.75
C SER A 216 -43.89 -20.92 -13.27
N GLU A 217 -42.88 -20.44 -13.99
CA GLU A 217 -42.85 -20.49 -15.46
C GLU A 217 -42.62 -21.92 -15.94
N ARG A 218 -41.70 -22.64 -15.30
CA ARG A 218 -41.42 -24.06 -15.59
C ARG A 218 -42.11 -25.04 -14.64
N SER A 219 -42.94 -24.53 -13.73
CA SER A 219 -43.71 -25.30 -12.73
C SER A 219 -42.84 -26.30 -11.95
N ARG A 220 -41.75 -25.81 -11.35
CA ARG A 220 -40.77 -26.62 -10.64
C ARG A 220 -40.24 -25.90 -9.40
N LEU A 221 -39.68 -26.67 -8.47
CA LEU A 221 -38.97 -26.15 -7.31
C LEU A 221 -37.47 -26.24 -7.57
N LEU A 222 -36.74 -25.17 -7.31
CA LEU A 222 -35.28 -25.13 -7.28
C LEU A 222 -34.79 -25.16 -5.84
N VAL A 223 -33.68 -25.87 -5.60
CA VAL A 223 -33.08 -26.04 -4.28
C VAL A 223 -31.58 -25.82 -4.38
N ALA A 224 -31.04 -24.95 -3.54
CA ALA A 224 -29.61 -24.67 -3.43
C ALA A 224 -29.05 -25.29 -2.14
N THR A 225 -27.81 -25.80 -2.17
CA THR A 225 -27.21 -26.53 -1.03
C THR A 225 -25.85 -25.99 -0.61
N GLN A 226 -25.36 -26.47 0.54
CA GLN A 226 -24.02 -26.23 1.08
C GLN A 226 -23.38 -27.55 1.51
N GLY A 227 -22.06 -27.67 1.33
CA GLY A 227 -21.29 -28.84 1.71
C GLY A 227 -21.71 -30.09 0.94
N PRO A 228 -21.83 -30.05 -0.41
CA PRO A 228 -21.31 -29.01 -1.32
C PRO A 228 -22.37 -28.07 -1.93
N GLY A 229 -21.91 -27.06 -2.68
CA GLY A 229 -22.71 -26.09 -3.43
C GLY A 229 -23.37 -26.67 -4.68
N LEU A 230 -24.57 -27.24 -4.54
CA LEU A 230 -25.32 -27.88 -5.63
C LEU A 230 -26.66 -27.18 -5.86
N VAL A 231 -27.17 -27.32 -7.09
CA VAL A 231 -28.50 -26.81 -7.46
C VAL A 231 -29.34 -27.93 -8.06
N TYR A 232 -30.49 -28.20 -7.44
CA TYR A 232 -31.43 -29.23 -7.89
C TYR A 232 -32.73 -28.62 -8.44
N ALA A 233 -33.35 -29.31 -9.38
CA ALA A 233 -34.72 -29.08 -9.81
C ALA A 233 -35.63 -30.25 -9.38
N PHE A 234 -36.77 -29.91 -8.81
CA PHE A 234 -37.81 -30.82 -8.36
C PHE A 234 -39.08 -30.58 -9.19
N THR A 235 -39.58 -31.64 -9.83
CA THR A 235 -40.82 -31.63 -10.63
C THR A 235 -41.78 -32.71 -10.14
N ASP A 236 -43.00 -32.72 -10.68
CA ASP A 236 -44.08 -33.66 -10.30
C ASP A 236 -44.32 -33.72 -8.79
N GLY A 237 -44.48 -32.55 -8.16
CA GLY A 237 -44.68 -32.46 -6.70
C GLY A 237 -43.49 -32.97 -5.88
N GLY A 238 -42.28 -32.98 -6.47
CA GLY A 238 -41.04 -33.40 -5.83
C GLY A 238 -40.69 -34.88 -6.01
N ARG A 239 -41.45 -35.62 -6.83
CA ARG A 239 -41.16 -37.03 -7.15
C ARG A 239 -40.01 -37.20 -8.12
N SER A 240 -39.73 -36.19 -8.94
CA SER A 240 -38.62 -36.18 -9.88
C SER A 240 -37.61 -35.14 -9.45
N VAL A 241 -36.38 -35.58 -9.19
CA VAL A 241 -35.27 -34.74 -8.72
C VAL A 241 -34.14 -34.82 -9.74
N ARG A 242 -33.68 -33.68 -10.22
CA ARG A 242 -32.59 -33.56 -11.19
C ARG A 242 -31.53 -32.60 -10.67
N LEU A 243 -30.27 -33.02 -10.66
CA LEU A 243 -29.15 -32.10 -10.45
C LEU A 243 -28.99 -31.22 -11.70
N LEU A 244 -29.03 -29.90 -11.52
CA LEU A 244 -28.81 -28.93 -12.60
C LEU A 244 -27.32 -28.61 -12.78
N GLY A 245 -26.56 -28.64 -11.69
CA GLY A 245 -25.13 -28.42 -11.69
C GLY A 245 -24.59 -28.17 -10.29
N ASP A 246 -23.27 -28.16 -10.19
CA ASP A 246 -22.50 -27.70 -9.05
C ASP A 246 -21.90 -26.31 -9.34
N ILE A 247 -21.63 -25.56 -8.27
CA ILE A 247 -20.85 -24.33 -8.34
C ILE A 247 -19.47 -24.57 -7.73
N ALA A 248 -18.52 -23.70 -8.02
CA ALA A 248 -17.15 -23.86 -7.53
C ALA A 248 -17.04 -23.60 -6.02
N GLN A 249 -17.94 -22.75 -5.50
CA GLN A 249 -18.08 -22.43 -4.09
C GLN A 249 -18.73 -23.58 -3.31
N ASP A 250 -18.38 -23.73 -2.03
CA ASP A 250 -18.96 -24.79 -1.18
C ASP A 250 -20.42 -24.49 -0.78
N GLU A 251 -20.86 -23.24 -0.91
CA GLU A 251 -22.21 -22.81 -0.56
C GLU A 251 -22.93 -22.15 -1.74
N ALA A 252 -24.04 -22.74 -2.19
CA ALA A 252 -25.04 -22.07 -3.00
C ALA A 252 -26.03 -21.35 -2.07
N ARG A 253 -25.69 -20.11 -1.70
CA ARG A 253 -26.30 -19.34 -0.60
C ARG A 253 -27.76 -18.93 -0.86
N ARG A 254 -28.04 -18.44 -2.06
CA ARG A 254 -29.35 -17.86 -2.42
C ARG A 254 -29.71 -18.12 -3.87
N LEU A 255 -31.00 -18.36 -4.11
CA LEU A 255 -31.61 -18.34 -5.43
C LEU A 255 -32.21 -16.94 -5.67
N LEU A 256 -31.81 -16.30 -6.76
CA LEU A 256 -32.15 -14.90 -7.04
C LEU A 256 -32.88 -14.77 -8.38
N ARG A 257 -33.84 -13.85 -8.45
CA ARG A 257 -34.43 -13.41 -9.72
C ARG A 257 -33.63 -12.22 -10.24
N GLY A 258 -33.17 -12.31 -11.48
CA GLY A 258 -32.44 -11.28 -12.20
C GLY A 258 -33.27 -10.62 -13.30
N PRO A 259 -32.61 -9.92 -14.24
CA PRO A 259 -33.28 -9.19 -15.31
C PRO A 259 -34.15 -10.11 -16.16
N GLY A 260 -35.37 -9.65 -16.48
CA GLY A 260 -36.31 -10.42 -17.31
C GLY A 260 -36.73 -11.76 -16.72
N GLY A 261 -36.68 -11.93 -15.39
CA GLY A 261 -37.11 -13.16 -14.69
C GLY A 261 -36.08 -14.28 -14.69
N THR A 262 -34.87 -14.05 -15.21
CA THR A 262 -33.78 -15.03 -15.23
C THR A 262 -33.37 -15.47 -13.82
N ILE A 263 -33.06 -16.75 -13.64
CA ILE A 263 -32.73 -17.31 -12.32
C ILE A 263 -31.22 -17.37 -12.14
N HIS A 264 -30.77 -16.92 -10.97
CA HIS A 264 -29.36 -16.87 -10.60
C HIS A 264 -29.11 -17.51 -9.24
N VAL A 265 -27.85 -17.82 -8.98
CA VAL A 265 -27.37 -18.44 -7.74
C VAL A 265 -26.19 -17.63 -7.23
N LEU A 266 -26.29 -17.15 -5.99
CA LEU A 266 -25.14 -16.58 -5.27
C LEU A 266 -24.36 -17.73 -4.65
N GLY A 267 -23.09 -17.86 -5.03
CA GLY A 267 -22.14 -18.81 -4.48
C GLY A 267 -21.16 -18.13 -3.54
N LEU A 268 -20.89 -18.72 -2.37
CA LEU A 268 -19.93 -18.23 -1.38
C LEU A 268 -18.88 -19.28 -1.03
N ALA A 269 -17.60 -18.90 -1.06
CA ALA A 269 -16.51 -19.78 -0.62
C ALA A 269 -16.65 -20.02 0.88
N GLY A 270 -16.57 -21.28 1.31
CA GLY A 270 -16.68 -21.63 2.73
C GLY A 270 -15.50 -21.10 3.53
N GLY A 271 -15.70 -19.99 4.23
CA GLY A 271 -14.83 -19.50 5.30
C GLY A 271 -15.33 -20.04 6.63
N THR A 272 -14.49 -20.81 7.33
CA THR A 272 -14.78 -21.50 8.59
C THR A 272 -15.01 -20.55 9.79
N GLU A 273 -15.11 -19.24 9.57
CA GLU A 273 -15.07 -18.23 10.64
C GLU A 273 -16.44 -17.58 10.95
N ALA A 274 -17.37 -17.45 10.00
CA ALA A 274 -18.66 -16.78 10.26
C ALA A 274 -19.65 -17.64 11.09
N MET A 275 -19.43 -18.95 11.20
CA MET A 275 -20.24 -19.86 12.01
C MET A 275 -19.59 -20.23 13.35
N ALA A 276 -18.31 -19.92 13.57
CA ALA A 276 -17.66 -20.15 14.86
C ALA A 276 -18.29 -19.30 15.96
N THR A 277 -18.72 -18.08 15.65
CA THR A 277 -19.42 -17.19 16.59
C THR A 277 -20.80 -17.69 16.99
N ALA A 278 -21.49 -18.45 16.13
CA ALA A 278 -22.75 -19.11 16.48
C ALA A 278 -22.56 -20.44 17.23
N GLY A 279 -21.43 -21.12 17.03
CA GLY A 279 -21.09 -22.39 17.67
C GLY A 279 -20.44 -22.26 19.05
N GLU A 280 -19.74 -21.16 19.34
CA GLU A 280 -19.00 -20.98 20.59
C GLU A 280 -19.87 -20.60 21.80
N ALA A 281 -21.15 -20.28 21.58
CA ALA A 281 -22.10 -20.02 22.66
C ALA A 281 -22.68 -21.29 23.33
N ASN A 282 -22.43 -22.50 22.79
CA ASN A 282 -22.88 -23.76 23.39
C ASN A 282 -21.71 -24.73 23.61
N GLY A 283 -21.37 -24.94 24.87
CA GLY A 283 -20.17 -25.65 25.30
C GLY A 283 -20.05 -27.12 24.88
N SER A 284 -18.78 -27.50 24.71
CA SER A 284 -18.16 -28.83 24.82
C SER A 284 -18.83 -30.03 24.14
N GLY A 285 -18.27 -30.46 23.01
CA GLY A 285 -18.45 -31.80 22.44
C GLY A 285 -17.29 -32.15 21.52
N GLU A 286 -16.62 -33.26 21.81
CA GLU A 286 -15.37 -33.73 21.20
C GLU A 286 -15.47 -33.95 19.67
N GLY A 287 -14.47 -33.45 18.94
CA GLY A 287 -14.32 -33.68 17.49
C GLY A 287 -13.94 -35.13 17.18
N GLY A 288 -14.75 -35.79 16.36
CA GLY A 288 -14.54 -37.17 15.92
C GLY A 288 -13.50 -37.31 14.79
N PRO A 289 -12.99 -38.54 14.54
CA PRO A 289 -11.91 -38.83 13.58
C PRO A 289 -12.21 -38.51 12.11
N ALA A 290 -13.45 -38.11 11.75
CA ALA A 290 -13.81 -37.67 10.41
C ALA A 290 -13.25 -36.27 10.07
N GLN A 291 -13.14 -35.36 11.06
CA GLN A 291 -12.54 -34.03 10.85
C GLN A 291 -11.03 -34.10 10.64
N ALA A 292 -10.36 -35.06 11.29
CA ALA A 292 -8.94 -35.32 11.09
C ALA A 292 -8.62 -35.89 9.69
N LEU A 293 -9.55 -36.65 9.10
CA LEU A 293 -9.37 -37.22 7.75
C LEU A 293 -9.55 -36.17 6.65
N ILE A 294 -10.45 -35.19 6.83
CA ILE A 294 -10.63 -34.06 5.90
C ILE A 294 -9.41 -33.14 5.92
N ALA A 295 -8.84 -32.87 7.11
CA ALA A 295 -7.60 -32.11 7.24
C ALA A 295 -6.38 -32.81 6.61
N ALA A 296 -6.33 -34.16 6.68
CA ALA A 296 -5.24 -34.95 6.10
C ALA A 296 -5.29 -35.06 4.56
N LEU A 297 -6.48 -34.90 3.95
CA LEU A 297 -6.66 -34.94 2.49
C LEU A 297 -6.50 -33.56 1.82
N ALA A 298 -6.42 -32.48 2.60
CA ALA A 298 -6.20 -31.12 2.11
C ALA A 298 -4.71 -30.76 1.90
N GLY A 299 -3.80 -31.73 2.02
CA GLY A 299 -2.36 -31.53 1.86
C GLY A 299 -1.92 -31.34 0.41
N ASP A 300 -1.36 -30.15 0.13
CA ASP A 300 -0.46 -29.80 -0.97
C ASP A 300 -0.93 -30.09 -2.41
N VAL A 301 -2.04 -29.45 -2.79
CA VAL A 301 -2.18 -28.96 -4.16
C VAL A 301 -2.21 -27.44 -4.07
N ALA A 302 -1.33 -26.76 -4.82
CA ALA A 302 -1.41 -25.32 -5.03
C ALA A 302 -2.72 -25.01 -5.78
N THR A 303 -3.83 -24.92 -5.03
CA THR A 303 -5.14 -24.55 -5.54
C THR A 303 -5.09 -23.05 -5.83
N ALA A 304 -5.34 -22.66 -7.08
CA ALA A 304 -5.73 -21.29 -7.37
C ALA A 304 -6.84 -20.89 -6.39
N SER A 305 -6.64 -19.80 -5.65
CA SER A 305 -7.60 -19.34 -4.65
C SER A 305 -8.95 -19.13 -5.33
N LEU A 306 -9.97 -19.88 -4.89
CA LEU A 306 -11.33 -19.72 -5.39
C LEU A 306 -11.84 -18.33 -4.99
N PRO A 307 -12.59 -17.64 -5.87
CA PRO A 307 -13.19 -16.36 -5.51
C PRO A 307 -14.14 -16.49 -4.32
N ALA A 308 -14.05 -15.53 -3.39
CA ALA A 308 -14.87 -15.48 -2.18
C ALA A 308 -16.37 -15.51 -2.49
N ALA A 309 -16.80 -14.80 -3.54
CA ALA A 309 -18.18 -14.82 -4.01
C ALA A 309 -18.28 -14.92 -5.53
N ALA A 310 -19.36 -15.53 -6.01
CA ALA A 310 -19.67 -15.61 -7.44
C ALA A 310 -21.18 -15.63 -7.71
N LEU A 311 -21.58 -15.13 -8.87
CA LEU A 311 -22.96 -15.17 -9.35
C LEU A 311 -23.05 -16.08 -10.57
N TYR A 312 -23.91 -17.09 -10.50
CA TYR A 312 -24.18 -18.03 -11.58
C TYR A 312 -25.57 -17.77 -12.16
N ARG A 313 -25.71 -17.77 -13.49
CA ARG A 313 -27.00 -17.75 -14.17
C ARG A 313 -27.38 -19.16 -14.57
N LEU A 314 -28.61 -19.57 -14.26
CA LEU A 314 -29.20 -20.76 -14.86
C LEU A 314 -29.53 -20.47 -16.32
N ALA A 315 -28.80 -21.12 -17.22
CA ALA A 315 -28.93 -20.96 -18.67
C ALA A 315 -29.24 -22.31 -19.33
N VAL A 316 -29.52 -22.29 -20.62
CA VAL A 316 -29.65 -23.48 -21.46
C VAL A 316 -28.48 -23.45 -22.44
N ASP A 317 -27.74 -24.56 -22.53
CA ASP A 317 -26.64 -24.71 -23.48
C ASP A 317 -27.14 -25.00 -24.91
N ASP A 318 -26.22 -25.07 -25.87
CA ASP A 318 -26.55 -25.33 -27.28
C ASP A 318 -27.19 -26.72 -27.51
N GLN A 319 -27.06 -27.63 -26.55
CA GLN A 319 -27.67 -28.96 -26.59
C GLN A 319 -29.06 -29.00 -25.94
N GLY A 320 -29.53 -27.87 -25.40
CA GLY A 320 -30.81 -27.78 -24.70
C GLY A 320 -30.76 -28.20 -23.23
N HIS A 321 -29.56 -28.46 -22.67
CA HIS A 321 -29.41 -28.80 -21.26
C HIS A 321 -29.31 -27.54 -20.42
N GLU A 322 -29.95 -27.56 -19.24
CA GLU A 322 -29.76 -26.47 -18.29
C GLU A 322 -28.43 -26.60 -17.56
N VAL A 323 -27.69 -25.49 -17.53
CA VAL A 323 -26.35 -25.39 -16.95
C VAL A 323 -26.21 -24.11 -16.12
N LEU A 324 -25.30 -24.11 -15.16
CA LEU A 324 -24.94 -22.93 -14.37
C LEU A 324 -23.75 -22.22 -15.02
N LEU A 325 -24.01 -21.04 -15.58
CA LEU A 325 -22.96 -20.21 -16.18
C LEU A 325 -22.51 -19.14 -15.17
N ARG A 326 -21.24 -19.15 -14.79
CA ARG A 326 -20.68 -18.09 -13.95
C ARG A 326 -20.70 -16.77 -14.71
N THR A 327 -21.44 -15.80 -14.18
CA THR A 327 -21.62 -14.47 -14.76
C THR A 327 -20.82 -13.40 -14.05
N TRP A 328 -20.47 -13.60 -12.78
CA TRP A 328 -19.62 -12.71 -12.01
C TRP A 328 -18.81 -13.50 -10.98
N ALA A 329 -17.62 -13.04 -10.64
CA ALA A 329 -16.84 -13.53 -9.50
C ALA A 329 -15.94 -12.42 -8.94
N GLY A 330 -15.66 -12.48 -7.64
CA GLY A 330 -14.72 -11.58 -6.98
C GLY A 330 -14.30 -12.03 -5.60
N ASP A 331 -13.16 -11.53 -5.15
CA ASP A 331 -12.54 -11.84 -3.85
C ASP A 331 -13.07 -10.92 -2.73
N ARG A 332 -14.32 -10.49 -2.82
CA ARG A 332 -14.97 -9.64 -1.83
C ARG A 332 -15.86 -10.49 -0.93
N ASP A 333 -15.88 -10.14 0.35
CA ASP A 333 -16.75 -10.77 1.34
C ASP A 333 -18.19 -10.26 1.20
N LEU A 334 -18.86 -10.70 0.12
CA LEU A 334 -20.27 -10.41 -0.12
C LEU A 334 -21.10 -11.53 0.51
N MET A 335 -22.04 -11.16 1.37
CA MET A 335 -22.93 -12.12 2.05
C MET A 335 -24.35 -12.10 1.49
N ALA A 336 -24.73 -11.02 0.79
CA ALA A 336 -26.04 -10.86 0.18
C ALA A 336 -25.94 -10.27 -1.24
N ALA A 337 -26.89 -10.62 -2.10
CA ALA A 337 -27.00 -10.09 -3.46
C ALA A 337 -28.46 -10.00 -3.92
N GLY A 338 -28.72 -9.14 -4.91
CA GLY A 338 -30.05 -8.90 -5.45
C GLY A 338 -30.00 -8.15 -6.78
N TRP A 339 -31.12 -8.12 -7.50
CA TRP A 339 -31.25 -7.37 -8.76
C TRP A 339 -32.18 -6.18 -8.59
N SER A 340 -31.74 -5.00 -9.04
CA SER A 340 -32.52 -3.77 -9.14
C SER A 340 -32.56 -3.32 -10.59
N GLU A 341 -33.72 -2.92 -11.10
CA GLU A 341 -33.83 -2.32 -12.45
C GLU A 341 -33.04 -1.00 -12.56
N ARG A 342 -32.90 -0.27 -11.45
CA ARG A 342 -32.17 1.00 -11.38
C ARG A 342 -30.65 0.80 -11.34
N TRP A 343 -30.18 -0.09 -10.46
CA TRP A 343 -28.75 -0.23 -10.17
C TRP A 343 -28.09 -1.47 -10.79
N GLY A 344 -28.89 -2.38 -11.33
CA GLY A 344 -28.45 -3.68 -11.83
C GLY A 344 -28.20 -4.68 -10.72
N TRP A 345 -27.16 -5.50 -10.87
CA TRP A 345 -26.76 -6.45 -9.84
C TRP A 345 -26.15 -5.72 -8.66
N LEU A 346 -26.67 -6.03 -7.48
CA LEU A 346 -26.25 -5.51 -6.20
C LEU A 346 -25.61 -6.62 -5.38
N GLY A 347 -24.57 -6.27 -4.62
CA GLY A 347 -23.97 -7.12 -3.60
C GLY A 347 -23.67 -6.32 -2.35
N ALA A 348 -23.83 -6.91 -1.17
CA ALA A 348 -23.60 -6.26 0.10
C ALA A 348 -22.77 -7.14 1.04
N GLY A 349 -21.95 -6.49 1.87
CA GLY A 349 -21.04 -7.16 2.79
C GLY A 349 -20.37 -6.18 3.75
N SER A 350 -19.55 -6.73 4.65
CA SER A 350 -18.73 -5.97 5.59
C SER A 350 -17.51 -5.37 4.89
N LEU A 351 -17.04 -4.22 5.37
CA LEU A 351 -15.79 -3.62 4.95
C LEU A 351 -14.69 -4.03 5.94
N ALA A 352 -13.83 -4.96 5.54
CA ALA A 352 -12.67 -5.33 6.34
C ALA A 352 -11.74 -4.11 6.51
N ALA A 353 -11.11 -3.98 7.68
CA ALA A 353 -10.27 -2.84 8.07
C ALA A 353 -9.02 -2.59 7.19
N GLY A 354 -8.78 -3.41 6.16
CA GLY A 354 -7.69 -3.25 5.19
C GLY A 354 -8.10 -2.70 3.81
N ASP A 355 -9.39 -2.66 3.48
CA ASP A 355 -9.87 -2.33 2.12
C ASP A 355 -9.91 -0.81 1.82
N GLY A 356 -9.43 0.02 2.74
CA GLY A 356 -9.43 1.49 2.63
C GLY A 356 -8.08 2.18 2.82
N ALA A 357 -6.99 1.44 3.05
CA ALA A 357 -5.67 2.03 3.32
C ALA A 357 -4.63 1.49 2.34
N GLY A 358 -4.51 2.14 1.18
CA GLY A 358 -3.37 1.97 0.26
C GLY A 358 -2.12 2.70 0.76
N GLY A 359 -1.72 2.47 2.02
CA GLY A 359 -0.52 3.05 2.63
C GLY A 359 0.33 1.98 3.27
N ASP A 360 1.62 1.98 2.97
CA ASP A 360 2.63 1.08 3.52
C ASP A 360 2.43 0.82 5.02
N GLY A 361 2.56 -0.45 5.41
CA GLY A 361 2.32 -0.97 6.74
C GLY A 361 3.06 -0.20 7.83
N GLY A 362 2.36 0.74 8.46
CA GLY A 362 2.70 1.35 9.74
C GLY A 362 1.77 0.79 10.81
N ALA A 363 2.32 -0.01 11.72
CA ALA A 363 1.61 -0.56 12.87
C ALA A 363 1.23 0.55 13.86
N ASP A 364 0.07 1.17 13.68
CA ASP A 364 -0.63 1.88 14.76
C ASP A 364 -2.14 2.01 14.47
N ALA A 365 -2.81 0.87 14.36
CA ALA A 365 -4.28 0.79 14.31
C ALA A 365 -4.86 0.92 15.74
N THR A 366 -4.79 2.11 16.33
CA THR A 366 -5.34 2.39 17.68
C THR A 366 -6.53 3.35 17.69
N ALA A 367 -7.16 3.60 16.55
CA ALA A 367 -8.51 4.15 16.50
C ALA A 367 -9.47 3.03 16.05
N ALA A 368 -10.39 2.62 16.93
CA ALA A 368 -11.49 1.73 16.58
C ALA A 368 -12.36 2.40 15.50
N THR A 369 -12.03 2.17 14.23
CA THR A 369 -12.95 2.47 13.13
C THR A 369 -14.15 1.57 13.34
N ALA A 370 -15.29 2.17 13.70
CA ALA A 370 -16.56 1.43 13.80
C ALA A 370 -16.72 0.61 12.51
N ALA A 371 -17.09 -0.67 12.65
CA ALA A 371 -17.32 -1.55 11.51
C ALA A 371 -18.21 -0.83 10.48
N GLN A 372 -17.85 -0.96 9.21
CA GLN A 372 -18.61 -0.38 8.12
C GLN A 372 -19.18 -1.49 7.25
N ALA A 373 -20.40 -1.27 6.78
CA ALA A 373 -21.03 -2.07 5.76
C ALA A 373 -21.09 -1.29 4.45
N ARG A 374 -21.13 -2.02 3.33
CA ARG A 374 -21.12 -1.42 2.00
C ARG A 374 -22.06 -2.14 1.05
N LEU A 375 -22.74 -1.36 0.22
CA LEU A 375 -23.50 -1.84 -0.92
C LEU A 375 -22.71 -1.54 -2.19
N TYR A 376 -22.60 -2.54 -3.05
CA TYR A 376 -21.89 -2.50 -4.32
C TYR A 376 -22.84 -2.74 -5.47
N ARG A 377 -22.56 -2.09 -6.60
CA ARG A 377 -22.96 -2.58 -7.92
C ARG A 377 -21.96 -3.62 -8.37
N LEU A 378 -22.42 -4.82 -8.71
CA LEU A 378 -21.59 -5.85 -9.31
C LEU A 378 -21.45 -5.55 -10.80
N LEU A 379 -20.22 -5.65 -11.31
CA LEU A 379 -19.90 -5.40 -12.71
C LEU A 379 -19.49 -6.73 -13.35
N PRO A 380 -20.39 -7.47 -14.01
CA PRO A 380 -20.01 -8.66 -14.77
C PRO A 380 -18.96 -8.34 -15.85
N PRO A 381 -18.00 -9.24 -16.11
CA PRO A 381 -17.81 -10.53 -15.46
C PRO A 381 -16.97 -10.49 -14.16
N TRP A 382 -16.36 -9.35 -13.81
CA TRP A 382 -15.57 -9.16 -12.59
C TRP A 382 -15.59 -7.71 -12.13
N GLY A 383 -15.40 -7.51 -10.82
CA GLY A 383 -15.28 -6.18 -10.24
C GLY A 383 -16.58 -5.63 -9.66
N VAL A 384 -16.45 -4.53 -8.95
CA VAL A 384 -17.53 -3.89 -8.18
C VAL A 384 -17.38 -2.38 -8.23
N ALA A 385 -18.49 -1.66 -8.16
CA ALA A 385 -18.53 -0.21 -7.95
C ALA A 385 -19.31 0.09 -6.65
N PRO A 386 -18.67 0.67 -5.62
CA PRO A 386 -19.34 1.01 -4.37
C PRO A 386 -20.47 2.03 -4.60
N LEU A 387 -21.66 1.74 -4.06
CA LEU A 387 -22.82 2.60 -4.20
C LEU A 387 -23.10 3.45 -2.97
N THR A 388 -22.85 2.92 -1.76
CA THR A 388 -23.03 3.64 -0.49
C THR A 388 -22.38 2.86 0.66
N THR A 389 -22.07 3.56 1.75
CA THR A 389 -21.51 2.99 2.99
C THR A 389 -22.28 3.48 4.21
N TRP A 390 -22.32 2.65 5.25
CA TRP A 390 -22.88 3.04 6.54
C TRP A 390 -22.17 2.32 7.69
N THR A 391 -22.40 2.81 8.90
CA THR A 391 -21.88 2.17 10.12
C THR A 391 -22.68 0.90 10.43
N GLY A 392 -22.02 -0.23 10.54
CA GLY A 392 -22.64 -1.54 10.73
C GLY A 392 -21.70 -2.71 10.48
N GLY A 393 -22.16 -3.92 10.81
CA GLY A 393 -21.43 -5.17 10.57
C GLY A 393 -21.92 -5.90 9.32
N ASP A 394 -22.01 -7.22 9.41
CA ASP A 394 -22.29 -8.10 8.28
C ASP A 394 -23.70 -7.91 7.72
N VAL A 395 -23.82 -7.93 6.39
CA VAL A 395 -25.11 -7.85 5.69
C VAL A 395 -25.57 -9.24 5.26
N LEU A 396 -26.56 -9.78 5.94
CA LEU A 396 -26.93 -11.20 5.81
C LEU A 396 -28.05 -11.47 4.79
N ASP A 397 -28.82 -10.44 4.45
CA ASP A 397 -29.90 -10.51 3.47
C ASP A 397 -30.06 -9.18 2.73
N LEU A 398 -30.47 -9.26 1.47
CA LEU A 398 -30.80 -8.12 0.62
C LEU A 398 -32.08 -8.47 -0.14
N ALA A 399 -33.13 -7.71 0.12
CA ALA A 399 -34.40 -7.82 -0.57
C ALA A 399 -34.67 -6.57 -1.41
N VAL A 400 -35.20 -6.79 -2.61
CA VAL A 400 -35.52 -5.73 -3.58
C VAL A 400 -37.00 -5.80 -3.92
N ALA A 401 -37.72 -4.69 -3.76
CA ALA A 401 -39.14 -4.56 -4.11
C ALA A 401 -39.38 -3.30 -4.93
N GLY A 402 -39.41 -3.44 -6.27
CA GLY A 402 -39.41 -2.29 -7.17
C GLY A 402 -38.08 -1.54 -7.07
N ASP A 403 -38.13 -0.26 -6.72
CA ASP A 403 -36.94 0.57 -6.46
C ASP A 403 -36.49 0.50 -4.98
N ASP A 404 -37.34 0.02 -4.06
CA ASP A 404 -37.02 -0.02 -2.63
C ASP A 404 -36.04 -1.17 -2.32
N LEU A 405 -34.98 -0.86 -1.57
CA LEU A 405 -34.00 -1.82 -1.07
C LEU A 405 -34.12 -1.98 0.45
N ALA A 406 -34.09 -3.22 0.93
CA ALA A 406 -34.01 -3.54 2.35
C ALA A 406 -32.86 -4.52 2.61
N LEU A 407 -32.03 -4.22 3.60
CA LEU A 407 -30.91 -5.07 4.00
C LEU A 407 -30.99 -5.45 5.48
N ALA A 408 -30.68 -6.71 5.76
CA ALA A 408 -30.61 -7.26 7.11
C ALA A 408 -29.16 -7.25 7.59
N GLN A 409 -28.92 -6.68 8.78
CA GLN A 409 -27.58 -6.50 9.32
C GLN A 409 -27.40 -7.25 10.66
N ALA A 410 -26.17 -7.69 10.91
CA ALA A 410 -25.69 -8.21 12.20
C ALA A 410 -24.64 -7.28 12.83
N HIS A 411 -24.50 -7.39 14.16
CA HIS A 411 -23.39 -6.80 14.92
C HIS A 411 -23.17 -5.29 14.68
N PRO A 412 -24.16 -4.41 14.98
CA PRO A 412 -25.43 -4.70 15.66
C PRO A 412 -26.60 -4.96 14.70
N ALA A 413 -27.69 -5.55 15.23
CA ALA A 413 -28.93 -5.75 14.49
C ALA A 413 -29.49 -4.44 13.96
N ALA A 414 -29.69 -4.37 12.66
CA ALA A 414 -30.34 -3.25 12.02
C ALA A 414 -31.10 -3.68 10.76
N LEU A 415 -32.17 -2.93 10.46
CA LEU A 415 -32.74 -2.85 9.14
C LEU A 415 -32.17 -1.63 8.43
N VAL A 416 -31.56 -1.86 7.28
CA VAL A 416 -31.10 -0.77 6.42
C VAL A 416 -32.10 -0.62 5.28
N LEU A 417 -32.72 0.54 5.17
CA LEU A 417 -33.61 0.88 4.06
C LEU A 417 -32.87 1.82 3.11
N ALA A 418 -32.92 1.53 1.81
CA ALA A 418 -32.34 2.39 0.79
C ALA A 418 -33.31 2.64 -0.37
N ASP A 419 -33.15 3.76 -1.07
CA ASP A 419 -33.96 4.21 -2.21
C ASP A 419 -35.47 4.37 -1.98
N ARG A 420 -35.95 4.26 -0.73
CA ARG A 420 -37.33 4.65 -0.40
C ARG A 420 -37.48 6.14 -0.63
N SER A 421 -38.26 6.53 -1.64
CA SER A 421 -38.61 7.90 -2.05
C SER A 421 -38.02 8.98 -1.13
N SER A 422 -36.72 9.26 -1.31
CA SER A 422 -36.05 10.30 -0.57
C SER A 422 -35.55 11.32 -1.58
N ASP A 423 -36.05 12.55 -1.49
CA ASP A 423 -35.44 13.72 -2.14
C ASP A 423 -34.10 14.10 -1.45
N ALA A 424 -33.50 13.18 -0.69
CA ALA A 424 -32.29 13.40 0.06
C ALA A 424 -31.09 13.32 -0.88
N ASN A 425 -30.23 14.33 -0.81
CA ASN A 425 -29.00 14.37 -1.58
C ASN A 425 -27.97 13.40 -0.97
N GLY A 426 -27.23 12.72 -1.83
CA GLY A 426 -26.05 11.98 -1.43
C GLY A 426 -24.95 12.92 -0.94
N THR A 427 -24.10 12.46 -0.03
CA THR A 427 -22.93 13.22 0.42
C THR A 427 -21.66 12.41 0.32
N ALA A 428 -20.58 13.05 -0.12
CA ALA A 428 -19.23 12.50 -0.12
C ALA A 428 -18.30 13.46 0.64
N VAL A 429 -17.55 12.93 1.61
CA VAL A 429 -16.69 13.71 2.52
C VAL A 429 -15.26 13.20 2.48
N SER A 430 -14.30 14.10 2.23
CA SER A 430 -12.88 13.75 2.19
C SER A 430 -12.35 13.34 3.57
N PRO A 431 -11.26 12.55 3.64
CA PRO A 431 -10.46 12.50 4.86
C PRO A 431 -9.92 13.91 5.21
N PRO A 432 -9.51 14.16 6.47
CA PRO A 432 -8.80 15.37 6.87
C PRO A 432 -7.50 15.57 6.07
N LEU A 433 -7.31 16.75 5.48
CA LEU A 433 -6.13 17.09 4.69
C LEU A 433 -5.15 17.88 5.53
N ASP A 434 -3.95 17.34 5.77
CA ASP A 434 -2.92 18.04 6.55
C ASP A 434 -2.14 19.01 5.68
N GLY A 435 -2.45 20.29 5.83
CA GLY A 435 -1.75 21.37 5.19
C GLY A 435 -0.40 21.70 5.81
N GLY A 436 -0.06 21.16 6.98
CA GLY A 436 1.16 21.50 7.72
C GLY A 436 1.10 22.83 8.49
N PRO A 437 2.11 23.13 9.33
CA PRO A 437 2.17 24.39 10.08
C PRO A 437 2.24 25.61 9.15
N GLY A 438 1.45 26.65 9.43
CA GLY A 438 1.50 27.92 8.68
C GLY A 438 0.87 27.88 7.29
N VAL A 439 0.16 26.79 6.94
CA VAL A 439 -0.49 26.63 5.65
C VAL A 439 -1.48 27.73 5.32
N ARG A 440 -1.52 28.09 4.04
CA ARG A 440 -2.58 28.88 3.43
C ARG A 440 -3.31 28.03 2.41
N TRP A 441 -4.57 27.74 2.67
CA TRP A 441 -5.40 27.01 1.72
C TRP A 441 -5.71 27.88 0.51
N GLY A 442 -5.59 27.28 -0.67
CA GLY A 442 -5.82 27.93 -1.94
C GLY A 442 -7.25 27.72 -2.41
N ARG A 443 -7.42 26.79 -3.35
CA ARG A 443 -8.68 26.59 -4.08
C ARG A 443 -9.08 25.13 -4.11
N LEU A 444 -10.39 24.89 -4.14
CA LEU A 444 -10.98 23.61 -4.50
C LEU A 444 -11.50 23.71 -5.94
N ARG A 445 -11.04 22.80 -6.78
CA ARG A 445 -11.52 22.60 -8.16
C ARG A 445 -12.12 21.22 -8.31
N TRP A 446 -13.10 21.08 -9.19
CA TRP A 446 -13.63 19.78 -9.55
C TRP A 446 -14.00 19.75 -11.05
N ASP A 447 -13.70 18.64 -11.71
CA ASP A 447 -14.17 18.36 -13.07
C ASP A 447 -15.29 17.33 -13.05
N GLY A 448 -16.19 17.42 -14.03
CA GLY A 448 -17.33 16.54 -14.14
C GLY A 448 -18.48 17.19 -14.89
N ASN A 449 -19.67 16.63 -14.76
CA ASN A 449 -20.88 17.25 -15.27
C ASN A 449 -21.85 17.54 -14.12
N ALA A 450 -22.44 18.73 -14.14
CA ALA A 450 -23.37 19.16 -13.10
C ALA A 450 -24.74 18.46 -13.16
N GLY A 451 -25.01 17.64 -14.19
CA GLY A 451 -26.35 17.11 -14.43
C GLY A 451 -27.37 18.24 -14.62
N ASP A 452 -28.63 17.93 -14.32
CA ASP A 452 -29.70 18.94 -14.29
C ASP A 452 -29.72 19.70 -12.93
N ASP A 453 -29.30 19.05 -11.85
CA ASP A 453 -29.14 19.62 -10.51
C ASP A 453 -27.67 19.58 -10.06
N ALA A 454 -27.04 20.75 -9.98
CA ALA A 454 -25.60 20.86 -9.75
C ALA A 454 -25.17 20.38 -8.34
N PRO A 455 -23.99 19.74 -8.21
CA PRO A 455 -23.39 19.42 -6.92
C PRO A 455 -23.23 20.66 -6.04
N ARG A 456 -23.38 20.49 -4.72
CA ARG A 456 -23.13 21.55 -3.72
C ARG A 456 -21.93 21.21 -2.86
N TRP A 457 -20.88 22.00 -2.97
CA TRP A 457 -19.62 21.85 -2.26
C TRP A 457 -19.58 22.70 -1.00
N SER A 458 -18.92 22.22 0.04
CA SER A 458 -18.64 22.95 1.28
C SER A 458 -17.32 22.49 1.88
N VAL A 459 -16.68 23.33 2.69
CA VAL A 459 -15.43 23.00 3.39
C VAL A 459 -15.53 23.32 4.87
N ARG A 460 -14.75 22.63 5.69
CA ARG A 460 -14.52 22.95 7.11
C ARG A 460 -13.06 22.72 7.47
N GLY A 461 -12.59 23.29 8.57
CA GLY A 461 -11.20 23.09 9.01
C GLY A 461 -11.01 23.08 10.51
N GLY A 462 -9.82 22.65 10.92
CA GLY A 462 -9.42 22.54 12.32
C GLY A 462 -7.90 22.56 12.51
N ARG A 463 -7.47 22.50 13.77
CA ARG A 463 -6.05 22.46 14.16
C ARG A 463 -5.55 21.08 14.55
N ARG A 464 -6.46 20.12 14.75
CA ARG A 464 -6.17 18.72 15.07
C ARG A 464 -6.56 17.83 13.88
N PRO A 465 -5.89 16.66 13.71
CA PRO A 465 -6.17 15.77 12.59
C PRO A 465 -7.58 15.15 12.67
N GLN A 466 -8.07 14.82 13.86
CA GLN A 466 -9.41 14.25 14.02
C GLN A 466 -10.47 15.36 14.08
N PRO A 467 -11.54 15.29 13.27
CA PRO A 467 -12.69 16.19 13.38
C PRO A 467 -13.40 16.05 14.73
N ASP A 468 -13.57 17.17 15.42
CA ASP A 468 -14.24 17.27 16.72
C ASP A 468 -14.96 18.63 16.84
N ASP A 469 -15.51 18.94 18.00
CA ASP A 469 -16.27 20.17 18.25
C ASP A 469 -15.42 21.46 18.16
N THR A 470 -14.08 21.35 18.02
CA THR A 470 -13.18 22.50 17.82
C THR A 470 -12.97 22.85 16.36
N TRP A 471 -13.42 22.00 15.44
CA TRP A 471 -13.43 22.31 14.01
C TRP A 471 -14.52 23.34 13.68
N THR A 472 -14.32 24.09 12.60
CA THR A 472 -15.34 25.03 12.13
C THR A 472 -16.59 24.27 11.68
N ALA A 473 -17.74 24.94 11.73
CA ALA A 473 -18.89 24.50 10.97
C ALA A 473 -18.54 24.43 9.46
N TRP A 474 -19.32 23.64 8.70
CA TRP A 474 -19.23 23.64 7.24
C TRP A 474 -19.53 25.04 6.69
N SER A 475 -18.75 25.47 5.69
CA SER A 475 -18.94 26.73 4.98
C SER A 475 -20.30 26.81 4.28
N SER A 476 -20.68 28.01 3.85
CA SER A 476 -21.75 28.16 2.85
C SER A 476 -21.43 27.33 1.61
N GLY A 477 -22.45 26.66 1.06
CA GLY A 477 -22.27 25.80 -0.10
C GLY A 477 -22.14 26.55 -1.43
N TRP A 478 -21.40 26.00 -2.39
CA TRP A 478 -21.27 26.53 -3.76
C TRP A 478 -21.38 25.43 -4.82
N SER A 479 -21.65 25.79 -6.08
CA SER A 479 -21.79 24.82 -7.18
C SER A 479 -20.83 25.06 -8.36
N GLY A 480 -20.06 26.14 -8.34
CA GLY A 480 -19.05 26.42 -9.37
C GLY A 480 -17.93 25.38 -9.36
N HIS A 481 -17.26 25.23 -10.50
CA HIS A 481 -16.13 24.30 -10.71
C HIS A 481 -14.84 24.72 -10.00
N ASP A 482 -14.71 25.99 -9.62
CA ASP A 482 -13.49 26.54 -9.03
C ASP A 482 -13.85 27.58 -7.95
N GLN A 483 -13.45 27.32 -6.70
CA GLN A 483 -13.74 28.18 -5.55
C GLN A 483 -12.53 28.36 -4.63
N GLU A 484 -12.34 29.58 -4.13
CA GLU A 484 -11.33 29.88 -3.10
C GLU A 484 -11.78 29.35 -1.72
N ILE A 485 -10.85 28.72 -1.00
CA ILE A 485 -11.07 28.17 0.33
C ILE A 485 -10.87 29.29 1.35
N ALA A 486 -11.97 29.92 1.77
CA ALA A 486 -11.95 31.02 2.75
C ALA A 486 -11.95 30.51 4.20
N LEU A 487 -10.99 29.65 4.56
CA LEU A 487 -10.80 29.17 5.94
C LEU A 487 -9.52 29.79 6.54
N ALA A 488 -9.69 30.55 7.62
CA ALA A 488 -8.57 31.11 8.38
C ALA A 488 -8.11 30.16 9.49
N ASP A 489 -6.82 30.20 9.83
CA ASP A 489 -6.23 29.54 11.01
C ASP A 489 -6.43 28.02 11.14
N CYS A 490 -6.59 27.31 10.02
CA CYS A 490 -6.80 25.87 9.96
C CYS A 490 -5.57 25.15 9.36
N ARG A 491 -5.00 24.19 10.10
CA ARG A 491 -3.96 23.28 9.59
C ARG A 491 -4.57 22.13 8.78
N TYR A 492 -5.75 21.67 9.19
CA TYR A 492 -6.47 20.58 8.56
C TYR A 492 -7.74 21.10 7.90
N ILE A 493 -8.11 20.57 6.74
CA ILE A 493 -9.43 20.82 6.13
C ILE A 493 -10.10 19.54 5.66
N GLN A 494 -11.41 19.59 5.50
CA GLN A 494 -12.19 18.61 4.74
C GLN A 494 -13.06 19.32 3.73
N TRP A 495 -13.27 18.69 2.59
CA TRP A 495 -14.35 19.05 1.67
C TRP A 495 -15.50 18.07 1.78
N ARG A 496 -16.70 18.55 1.46
CA ARG A 496 -17.92 17.78 1.30
C ARG A 496 -18.62 18.21 0.03
N VAL A 497 -19.08 17.25 -0.75
CA VAL A 497 -19.99 17.47 -1.87
C VAL A 497 -21.33 16.80 -1.60
N GLU A 498 -22.40 17.56 -1.76
CA GLU A 498 -23.78 17.09 -1.83
C GLU A 498 -24.14 16.84 -3.30
N LEU A 499 -24.51 15.61 -3.63
CA LEU A 499 -24.86 15.13 -4.97
C LEU A 499 -26.38 14.92 -5.03
N PRO A 500 -27.11 15.76 -5.78
CA PRO A 500 -28.57 15.64 -5.87
C PRO A 500 -29.01 14.29 -6.43
N ALA A 501 -30.05 13.71 -5.82
CA ALA A 501 -30.72 12.54 -6.39
C ALA A 501 -31.42 12.96 -7.69
N PRO A 502 -31.09 12.36 -8.85
CA PRO A 502 -31.71 12.76 -10.10
C PRO A 502 -33.20 12.42 -10.08
N ALA A 503 -34.05 13.40 -10.42
CA ALA A 503 -35.44 13.14 -10.74
C ALA A 503 -35.52 12.10 -11.87
N ARG A 504 -36.62 11.34 -11.93
CA ARG A 504 -36.75 10.27 -12.93
C ARG A 504 -36.63 10.83 -14.36
N GLY A 505 -35.60 10.41 -15.08
CA GLY A 505 -35.30 10.88 -16.44
C GLY A 505 -34.40 12.11 -16.52
N ALA A 506 -34.03 12.72 -15.40
CA ALA A 506 -33.04 13.79 -15.32
C ALA A 506 -31.61 13.24 -15.45
N ARG A 507 -30.71 14.06 -15.96
CA ARG A 507 -29.28 13.71 -16.02
C ARG A 507 -28.67 13.86 -14.63
N ALA A 508 -28.12 12.76 -14.09
CA ALA A 508 -27.42 12.76 -12.82
C ALA A 508 -26.11 13.56 -12.87
N ALA A 509 -25.82 14.29 -11.78
CA ALA A 509 -24.52 14.91 -11.60
C ALA A 509 -23.43 13.85 -11.40
N HIS A 510 -22.23 14.16 -11.89
CA HIS A 510 -21.06 13.29 -11.80
C HIS A 510 -19.80 14.14 -11.62
N VAL A 511 -18.98 13.77 -10.63
CA VAL A 511 -17.69 14.41 -10.33
C VAL A 511 -16.58 13.42 -10.70
N ALA A 512 -15.83 13.75 -11.75
CA ALA A 512 -14.74 12.93 -12.27
C ALA A 512 -13.44 13.14 -11.48
N SER A 513 -13.17 14.38 -11.05
CA SER A 513 -11.96 14.72 -10.31
C SER A 513 -12.22 15.81 -9.27
N VAL A 514 -11.37 15.86 -8.24
CA VAL A 514 -11.32 16.94 -7.25
C VAL A 514 -9.87 17.31 -7.01
N SER A 515 -9.55 18.59 -7.01
CA SER A 515 -8.22 19.12 -6.72
C SER A 515 -8.32 20.16 -5.62
N VAL A 516 -7.54 19.99 -4.56
CA VAL A 516 -7.38 20.98 -3.49
C VAL A 516 -5.96 21.48 -3.50
N SER A 517 -5.78 22.80 -3.54
CA SER A 517 -4.46 23.44 -3.48
C SER A 517 -4.21 24.12 -2.14
N ALA A 518 -2.95 24.14 -1.72
CA ALA A 518 -2.48 24.95 -0.60
C ALA A 518 -1.06 25.44 -0.85
N TRP A 519 -0.66 26.46 -0.09
CA TRP A 519 0.69 26.97 -0.06
C TRP A 519 1.24 26.88 1.36
N GLN A 520 2.47 26.43 1.52
CA GLN A 520 3.18 26.44 2.80
C GLN A 520 4.34 27.45 2.73
N PRO A 521 4.62 28.17 3.84
CA PRO A 521 5.85 28.94 3.95
C PRO A 521 7.07 28.04 3.81
N ASN A 522 8.09 28.50 3.09
CA ASN A 522 9.35 27.79 2.98
C ASN A 522 9.99 27.59 4.37
N ARG A 523 10.68 26.47 4.58
CA ARG A 523 11.35 26.14 5.84
C ARG A 523 12.78 25.74 5.56
N ALA A 524 13.69 26.19 6.43
CA ALA A 524 15.10 25.86 6.27
C ALA A 524 15.35 24.34 6.32
N PRO A 525 16.25 23.84 5.45
CA PRO A 525 16.75 22.47 5.52
C PRO A 525 17.35 22.13 6.88
N VAL A 526 17.46 20.85 7.21
CA VAL A 526 18.10 20.36 8.43
C VAL A 526 19.21 19.37 8.10
N ILE A 527 20.45 19.64 8.54
CA ILE A 527 21.58 18.70 8.43
C ILE A 527 21.67 17.85 9.71
N GLU A 528 21.09 16.66 9.65
CA GLU A 528 21.04 15.67 10.73
C GLU A 528 22.42 15.07 11.04
N GLU A 529 23.25 14.85 10.02
CA GLU A 529 24.55 14.18 10.14
C GLU A 529 25.58 14.72 9.13
N PHE A 530 26.85 14.84 9.53
CA PHE A 530 27.98 15.17 8.64
C PHE A 530 29.27 14.56 9.20
N ARG A 531 29.92 13.65 8.47
CA ARG A 531 31.06 12.84 8.95
C ARG A 531 32.16 12.68 7.91
N LEU A 532 33.38 12.45 8.42
CA LEU A 532 34.52 11.97 7.64
C LEU A 532 34.59 10.45 7.77
N GLU A 533 34.57 9.75 6.65
CA GLU A 533 34.61 8.29 6.63
C GLU A 533 36.07 7.79 6.63
N GLN A 534 36.32 6.72 7.39
CA GLN A 534 37.60 5.99 7.35
C GLN A 534 37.45 4.78 6.42
N LEU A 535 38.15 4.80 5.28
CA LEU A 535 38.22 3.64 4.39
C LEU A 535 38.96 2.49 5.12
N ARG A 536 38.21 1.51 5.64
CA ARG A 536 38.79 0.27 6.17
C ARG A 536 38.84 -0.77 5.06
N GLY A 537 40.04 -1.30 4.75
CA GLY A 537 40.20 -2.50 3.93
C GLY A 537 40.03 -2.36 2.42
N VAL A 538 39.80 -1.16 1.87
CA VAL A 538 39.71 -0.96 0.41
C VAL A 538 41.08 -0.55 -0.14
N LYS A 539 41.81 -1.49 -0.73
CA LYS A 539 42.91 -1.17 -1.65
C LYS A 539 42.28 -0.77 -2.98
N LEU A 540 42.26 0.52 -3.31
CA LEU A 540 41.89 0.95 -4.66
C LEU A 540 43.07 0.70 -5.60
N GLY A 541 43.24 -0.56 -5.99
CA GLY A 541 44.22 -1.02 -6.96
C GLY A 541 43.60 -2.14 -7.78
N GLY A 542 43.34 -1.87 -9.06
CA GLY A 542 43.01 -2.86 -10.08
C GLY A 542 41.72 -3.65 -9.84
N LEU A 543 40.55 -3.01 -9.99
CA LEU A 543 39.36 -3.77 -10.34
C LEU A 543 39.51 -4.19 -11.81
N ALA A 544 39.48 -5.49 -12.08
CA ALA A 544 39.29 -5.98 -13.43
C ALA A 544 37.91 -5.53 -13.92
N ALA A 545 37.79 -5.20 -15.20
CA ALA A 545 36.53 -4.78 -15.79
C ALA A 545 35.44 -5.84 -15.49
N GLY A 546 34.38 -5.43 -14.80
CA GLY A 546 33.18 -6.25 -14.56
C GLY A 546 32.91 -6.72 -13.12
N GLU A 547 33.79 -6.48 -12.14
CA GLU A 547 33.47 -6.72 -10.73
C GLU A 547 33.00 -5.45 -10.01
N SER A 548 31.84 -5.55 -9.37
CA SER A 548 31.26 -4.53 -8.52
C SER A 548 31.55 -4.83 -7.05
N ILE A 549 32.08 -3.85 -6.31
CA ILE A 549 32.26 -3.94 -4.85
C ILE A 549 31.29 -2.98 -4.17
N ILE A 550 30.43 -3.54 -3.32
CA ILE A 550 29.59 -2.76 -2.40
C ILE A 550 30.38 -2.51 -1.11
N HIS A 551 30.67 -1.25 -0.82
CA HIS A 551 31.27 -0.83 0.45
C HIS A 551 30.21 -0.25 1.36
N GLU A 552 30.12 -0.77 2.58
CA GLU A 552 29.24 -0.26 3.63
C GLU A 552 30.04 0.65 4.57
N TYR A 553 29.68 1.94 4.58
CA TYR A 553 30.28 2.95 5.46
C TYR A 553 29.73 2.84 6.88
N ARG A 554 30.39 3.48 7.86
CA ARG A 554 29.90 3.49 9.26
C ARG A 554 28.55 4.18 9.43
N SER A 555 28.20 5.06 8.49
CA SER A 555 26.88 5.69 8.38
C SER A 555 25.76 4.71 7.98
N GLY A 556 26.09 3.46 7.60
CA GLY A 556 25.15 2.49 7.02
C GLY A 556 24.90 2.70 5.52
N LEU A 557 25.53 3.71 4.91
CA LEU A 557 25.45 3.99 3.49
C LEU A 557 26.23 2.93 2.70
N ARG A 558 25.64 2.38 1.65
CA ARG A 558 26.29 1.42 0.76
C ARG A 558 26.64 2.11 -0.55
N ALA A 559 27.92 2.14 -0.90
CA ALA A 559 28.36 2.65 -2.20
C ALA A 559 28.89 1.50 -3.06
N GLU A 560 28.43 1.46 -4.31
CA GLU A 560 28.86 0.52 -5.31
C GLU A 560 29.95 1.16 -6.18
N PHE A 561 31.09 0.48 -6.32
CA PHE A 561 32.17 0.93 -7.19
C PHE A 561 32.26 0.03 -8.43
N THR A 562 32.09 0.60 -9.62
CA THR A 562 32.27 -0.06 -10.92
C THR A 562 33.26 0.72 -11.79
N THR A 563 34.04 0.01 -12.61
CA THR A 563 34.93 0.64 -13.61
C THR A 563 34.11 1.17 -14.78
N GLN A 564 34.24 2.47 -15.11
CA GLN A 564 33.79 3.02 -16.38
C GLN A 564 35.01 3.35 -17.26
N ASP A 565 34.96 2.88 -18.51
CA ASP A 565 36.05 2.86 -19.48
C ASP A 565 36.66 4.24 -19.80
N ALA A 566 37.98 4.28 -19.94
CA ALA A 566 38.65 5.23 -20.81
C ALA A 566 39.61 4.46 -21.75
N PRO A 567 39.50 4.60 -23.09
CA PRO A 567 40.44 3.99 -24.02
C PRO A 567 41.66 4.91 -24.23
N GLY A 568 42.88 4.34 -24.15
CA GLY A 568 44.12 5.03 -24.51
C GLY A 568 45.36 4.16 -24.31
N ASP A 569 46.09 3.92 -25.41
CA ASP A 569 47.21 3.00 -25.58
C ASP A 569 48.43 3.22 -24.66
N GLY A 570 49.13 2.14 -24.28
CA GLY A 570 50.53 2.19 -23.83
C GLY A 570 50.92 1.17 -22.76
N TRP A 571 51.86 0.29 -23.09
CA TRP A 571 52.38 -0.86 -22.34
C TRP A 571 52.99 -0.61 -20.93
N SER A 572 53.07 -1.72 -20.17
CA SER A 572 53.64 -1.95 -18.83
C SER A 572 52.76 -1.46 -17.68
N GLY A 573 52.28 -2.30 -16.76
CA GLY A 573 52.93 -3.42 -16.10
C GLY A 573 52.74 -3.16 -14.60
N LEU A 574 52.22 -4.15 -13.87
CA LEU A 574 51.90 -4.05 -12.45
C LEU A 574 53.04 -3.39 -11.64
N GLU A 575 52.84 -2.16 -11.16
CA GLU A 575 53.50 -1.59 -9.98
C GLU A 575 52.90 -0.19 -9.70
N ARG A 576 52.56 0.09 -8.43
CA ARG A 576 51.97 1.32 -7.85
C ARG A 576 50.44 1.44 -7.81
N ALA A 577 49.82 0.64 -6.93
CA ALA A 577 48.74 1.15 -6.09
C ALA A 577 49.27 1.21 -4.65
N ASP A 578 49.82 2.37 -4.27
CA ASP A 578 50.37 2.62 -2.93
C ASP A 578 49.21 2.91 -1.95
N PRO A 579 49.17 2.31 -0.74
CA PRO A 579 48.06 2.48 0.19
C PRO A 579 48.26 3.71 1.09
N GLY A 580 47.69 4.86 0.69
CA GLY A 580 47.67 6.11 1.47
C GLY A 580 47.22 7.30 0.62
N ARG A 581 45.91 7.40 0.35
CA ARG A 581 45.35 8.33 -0.65
C ARG A 581 45.31 9.78 -0.16
N ALA A 582 45.57 10.70 -1.08
CA ALA A 582 45.21 12.11 -0.98
C ALA A 582 43.70 12.40 -1.12
N VAL A 583 42.85 11.41 -1.39
CA VAL A 583 41.38 11.61 -1.44
C VAL A 583 40.74 11.14 -0.15
N ARG A 584 39.94 12.00 0.47
CA ARG A 584 39.12 11.76 1.66
C ARG A 584 37.64 11.63 1.25
N VAL A 585 36.84 10.89 2.03
CA VAL A 585 35.40 10.69 1.77
C VAL A 585 34.59 11.25 2.94
N VAL A 586 33.52 11.98 2.64
CA VAL A 586 32.57 12.51 3.62
C VAL A 586 31.15 12.07 3.30
N THR A 587 30.36 11.85 4.33
CA THR A 587 28.94 11.47 4.25
C THR A 587 28.08 12.42 5.05
N TRP A 588 26.83 12.59 4.66
CA TRP A 588 25.87 13.40 5.39
C TRP A 588 24.45 12.87 5.29
N ARG A 589 23.60 13.35 6.19
CA ARG A 589 22.14 13.14 6.16
C ARG A 589 21.48 14.48 6.39
N ALA A 590 20.56 14.82 5.50
CA ALA A 590 19.78 16.05 5.59
C ALA A 590 18.36 15.80 5.09
N SER A 591 17.43 16.59 5.60
CA SER A 591 16.01 16.56 5.23
C SER A 591 15.46 17.98 5.17
N ASP A 592 14.46 18.20 4.32
CA ASP A 592 13.68 19.44 4.33
C ASP A 592 12.31 19.23 4.98
N PRO A 593 11.90 20.06 5.95
CA PRO A 593 10.58 19.96 6.58
C PRO A 593 9.36 20.07 5.64
N ASN A 594 9.46 20.74 4.49
CA ASN A 594 8.37 20.83 3.50
C ASN A 594 8.60 19.90 2.28
N GLN A 595 9.65 19.09 2.32
CA GLN A 595 10.06 18.12 1.29
C GLN A 595 10.60 18.75 -0.01
N ASP A 596 11.09 20.00 0.06
CA ASP A 596 11.81 20.63 -1.04
C ASP A 596 13.11 19.88 -1.37
N ARG A 597 13.50 19.92 -2.65
CA ARG A 597 14.74 19.31 -3.14
C ARG A 597 15.95 20.07 -2.60
N LEU A 598 16.86 19.31 -1.99
CA LEU A 598 18.08 19.84 -1.41
C LEU A 598 19.26 19.74 -2.37
N GLU A 599 20.07 20.79 -2.36
CA GLU A 599 21.37 20.86 -3.00
C GLU A 599 22.47 21.03 -1.94
N PHE A 600 23.65 20.45 -2.16
CA PHE A 600 24.74 20.47 -1.19
C PHE A 600 26.01 21.11 -1.74
N ARG A 601 26.70 21.91 -0.91
CA ARG A 601 28.06 22.41 -1.19
C ARG A 601 29.00 22.02 -0.07
N LEU A 602 30.15 21.46 -0.45
CA LEU A 602 31.23 21.09 0.46
C LEU A 602 32.41 22.05 0.31
N GLU A 603 32.81 22.66 1.42
CA GLU A 603 33.90 23.63 1.47
C GLU A 603 34.92 23.24 2.54
N CYS A 604 36.17 23.69 2.36
CA CYS A 604 37.26 23.52 3.30
C CYS A 604 37.90 24.87 3.64
N ARG A 605 38.54 24.94 4.81
CA ARG A 605 39.31 26.09 5.26
C ARG A 605 40.47 25.63 6.11
N ARG A 606 41.68 26.11 5.83
CA ARG A 606 42.86 25.81 6.64
C ARG A 606 42.81 26.57 7.97
N ASP A 607 43.32 25.99 9.05
CA ASP A 607 43.51 26.68 10.33
C ASP A 607 44.37 27.93 10.11
N GLY A 608 43.86 29.09 10.53
CA GLY A 608 44.50 30.41 10.33
C GLY A 608 43.97 31.19 9.12
N ASP A 609 43.31 30.54 8.16
CA ASP A 609 42.64 31.22 7.05
C ASP A 609 41.26 31.75 7.47
N THR A 610 40.81 32.84 6.84
CA THR A 610 39.47 33.40 7.07
C THR A 610 38.45 32.96 6.03
N ALA A 611 38.88 32.63 4.81
CA ALA A 611 38.01 32.31 3.68
C ALA A 611 37.80 30.81 3.50
N TRP A 612 36.54 30.39 3.31
CA TRP A 612 36.17 29.04 2.88
C TRP A 612 36.42 28.88 1.38
N ARG A 613 36.88 27.69 0.97
CA ARG A 613 37.16 27.33 -0.42
C ARG A 613 36.42 26.04 -0.77
N PRO A 614 36.00 25.82 -2.02
CA PRO A 614 35.40 24.54 -2.42
C PRO A 614 36.35 23.36 -2.14
N ALA A 615 35.82 22.26 -1.60
CA ALA A 615 36.58 21.05 -1.29
C ALA A 615 36.57 20.01 -2.43
N VAL A 616 35.81 20.23 -3.51
CA VAL A 616 35.71 19.31 -4.66
C VAL A 616 36.46 19.92 -5.85
N ALA A 617 37.32 19.14 -6.52
CA ALA A 617 38.15 19.57 -7.67
C ALA A 617 37.55 19.07 -9.02
N PRO A 618 38.04 19.52 -10.20
CA PRO A 618 37.31 20.40 -11.11
C PRO A 618 36.70 19.66 -12.32
N GLY A 619 35.37 19.71 -12.42
CA GLY A 619 34.56 19.45 -13.62
C GLY A 619 33.33 20.36 -13.69
N GLY A 620 33.26 21.38 -12.82
CA GLY A 620 32.14 22.31 -12.68
C GLY A 620 32.24 23.03 -11.34
N ALA A 621 33.06 24.07 -11.26
CA ALA A 621 33.03 24.97 -10.12
C ALA A 621 31.63 25.60 -10.06
N GLN A 622 30.92 25.39 -8.94
CA GLN A 622 29.54 25.80 -8.62
C GLN A 622 28.47 24.70 -8.67
N ASP A 623 28.75 23.50 -9.20
CA ASP A 623 27.71 22.48 -9.26
C ASP A 623 27.42 21.89 -7.87
N PRO A 624 26.17 21.93 -7.41
CA PRO A 624 25.78 21.27 -6.18
C PRO A 624 26.00 19.76 -6.28
N VAL A 625 26.46 19.15 -5.18
CA VAL A 625 26.56 17.70 -5.08
C VAL A 625 25.16 17.14 -4.88
N SER A 626 24.67 16.36 -5.84
CA SER A 626 23.44 15.59 -5.69
C SER A 626 23.73 14.29 -4.94
N GLY A 627 23.10 14.11 -3.78
CA GLY A 627 23.23 12.90 -2.95
C GLY A 627 23.85 13.13 -1.57
N ASN A 628 24.13 12.04 -0.86
CA ASN A 628 24.49 12.04 0.56
C ASN A 628 25.99 11.71 0.82
N LEU A 629 26.82 11.83 -0.21
CA LEU A 629 28.23 11.41 -0.25
C LEU A 629 29.06 12.41 -1.06
N GLY A 630 30.25 12.76 -0.57
CA GLY A 630 31.21 13.61 -1.26
C GLY A 630 32.65 13.13 -1.12
N SER A 631 33.48 13.47 -2.10
CA SER A 631 34.93 13.25 -2.07
C SER A 631 35.68 14.58 -1.91
N TRP A 632 36.81 14.55 -1.21
CA TRP A 632 37.67 15.69 -0.99
C TRP A 632 39.11 15.31 -1.33
N ASP A 633 39.62 15.83 -2.46
CA ASP A 633 41.01 15.64 -2.87
C ASP A 633 41.93 16.65 -2.16
N THR A 634 42.84 16.13 -1.36
CA THR A 634 43.80 16.86 -0.54
C THR A 634 45.20 16.88 -1.16
N SER A 635 45.43 16.28 -2.34
CA SER A 635 46.76 16.10 -2.94
C SER A 635 47.47 17.42 -3.23
N ALA A 636 46.70 18.42 -3.64
CA ALA A 636 47.18 19.77 -3.94
C ALA A 636 47.12 20.72 -2.74
N LEU A 637 46.66 20.26 -1.57
CA LEU A 637 46.58 21.06 -0.36
C LEU A 637 47.91 21.01 0.40
N ALA A 638 48.28 22.15 1.00
CA ALA A 638 49.41 22.20 1.90
C ALA A 638 49.12 21.42 3.19
N ASP A 639 50.14 20.81 3.76
CA ASP A 639 50.00 20.06 5.01
C ASP A 639 49.51 20.95 6.16
N GLY A 640 48.67 20.41 7.03
CA GLY A 640 48.15 21.10 8.20
C GLY A 640 46.72 20.70 8.56
N ARG A 641 46.08 21.53 9.40
CA ARG A 641 44.72 21.29 9.88
C ARG A 641 43.69 22.08 9.08
N TYR A 642 42.59 21.41 8.75
CA TYR A 642 41.50 21.97 7.94
C TYR A 642 40.15 21.73 8.62
N ALA A 643 39.25 22.69 8.54
CA ALA A 643 37.84 22.49 8.80
C ALA A 643 37.10 22.26 7.48
N LEU A 644 36.07 21.42 7.50
CA LEU A 644 35.12 21.21 6.42
C LEU A 644 33.76 21.82 6.79
N ARG A 645 33.05 22.38 5.81
CA ARG A 645 31.70 22.91 5.97
C ARG A 645 30.80 22.33 4.90
N LEU A 646 29.67 21.78 5.33
CA LEU A 646 28.56 21.38 4.48
C LEU A 646 27.49 22.47 4.52
N VAL A 647 27.04 22.90 3.34
CA VAL A 647 25.92 23.81 3.14
C VAL A 647 24.81 23.03 2.44
N ALA A 648 23.65 22.90 3.08
CA ALA A 648 22.43 22.37 2.48
C ALA A 648 21.50 23.54 2.11
N SER A 649 20.94 23.54 0.92
CA SER A 649 20.15 24.63 0.35
C SER A 649 18.91 24.08 -0.33
N ASP A 650 17.76 24.72 -0.14
CA ASP A 650 16.48 24.38 -0.79
C ASP A 650 16.23 25.19 -2.09
N ALA A 651 17.27 25.89 -2.57
CA ALA A 651 17.22 26.73 -3.76
C ALA A 651 16.73 26.05 -5.06
N PRO A 652 16.86 24.72 -5.26
CA PRO A 652 16.27 24.05 -6.42
C PRO A 652 14.76 24.24 -6.55
N ASP A 653 14.07 24.33 -5.41
CA ASP A 653 12.62 24.52 -5.35
C ASP A 653 12.26 25.92 -4.82
N ASN A 654 13.16 26.69 -4.21
CA ASN A 654 12.87 28.05 -3.77
C ASN A 654 13.71 29.09 -4.53
N PRO A 655 13.10 30.08 -5.20
CA PRO A 655 13.87 31.14 -5.83
C PRO A 655 14.57 31.99 -4.76
N SER A 656 15.70 32.60 -5.12
CA SER A 656 16.30 33.64 -4.27
C SER A 656 15.39 34.89 -4.25
N PRO A 657 15.09 35.52 -3.10
CA PRO A 657 15.67 35.36 -1.76
C PRO A 657 14.90 34.45 -0.79
N GLN A 658 13.93 33.65 -1.25
CA GLN A 658 13.13 32.76 -0.40
C GLN A 658 13.86 31.46 -0.02
N ALA A 659 14.94 31.12 -0.73
CA ALA A 659 15.74 29.95 -0.42
C ALA A 659 16.43 30.07 0.94
N GLU A 660 16.30 29.03 1.75
CA GLU A 660 16.90 28.91 3.07
C GLU A 660 18.06 27.88 3.05
N GLN A 661 18.96 28.02 4.02
CA GLN A 661 20.16 27.19 4.08
C GLN A 661 20.46 26.70 5.50
N ALA A 662 20.98 25.48 5.60
CA ALA A 662 21.60 24.97 6.80
C ALA A 662 23.10 24.78 6.62
N LEU A 663 23.84 25.01 7.70
CA LEU A 663 25.30 24.93 7.73
C LEU A 663 25.75 23.95 8.82
N ARG A 664 26.69 23.07 8.50
CA ARG A 664 27.34 22.21 9.47
C ARG A 664 28.84 22.12 9.24
N VAL A 665 29.64 22.30 10.29
CA VAL A 665 31.10 22.27 10.23
C VAL A 665 31.64 21.00 10.87
N LEU A 666 32.66 20.40 10.26
CA LEU A 666 33.37 19.21 10.70
C LEU A 666 34.88 19.51 10.77
N GLY A 667 35.55 19.26 11.90
CA GLY A 667 37.00 19.42 12.00
C GLY A 667 37.51 19.69 13.42
N PRO A 668 38.85 19.85 13.59
CA PRO A 668 39.84 19.87 12.52
C PRO A 668 40.18 18.48 11.96
N VAL A 669 40.45 18.42 10.65
CA VAL A 669 40.95 17.25 9.91
C VAL A 669 42.39 17.52 9.50
N THR A 670 43.30 16.60 9.82
CA THR A 670 44.70 16.70 9.42
C THR A 670 44.87 16.25 7.97
N VAL A 671 45.45 17.12 7.15
CA VAL A 671 45.93 16.84 5.81
C VAL A 671 47.45 16.75 5.88
N ASP A 672 48.00 15.64 5.43
CA ASP A 672 49.43 15.40 5.41
C ASP A 672 49.78 14.56 4.18
N ASN A 673 50.44 15.20 3.22
CA ASN A 673 50.87 14.61 1.96
C ASN A 673 52.40 14.44 1.89
N THR A 674 53.14 14.82 2.95
CA THR A 674 54.60 14.77 2.95
C THR A 674 55.09 13.49 3.63
N PRO A 675 55.91 12.66 2.96
CA PRO A 675 56.52 11.50 3.60
C PRO A 675 57.49 11.89 4.73
N PRO A 676 57.65 11.02 5.74
CA PRO A 676 58.57 11.29 6.85
C PRO A 676 60.02 11.37 6.35
N ARG A 677 60.82 12.28 6.93
CA ARG A 677 62.24 12.40 6.61
C ARG A 677 63.05 11.36 7.39
N LEU A 678 63.88 10.61 6.68
CA LEU A 678 64.76 9.59 7.26
C LEU A 678 66.21 10.05 7.32
N GLU A 679 66.86 9.82 8.46
CA GLU A 679 68.27 10.13 8.72
C GLU A 679 68.98 8.90 9.30
N VAL A 680 69.98 8.38 8.59
CA VAL A 680 70.81 7.26 9.08
C VAL A 680 71.86 7.84 10.02
N LEU A 681 71.75 7.51 11.30
CA LEU A 681 72.63 8.05 12.35
C LEU A 681 73.93 7.26 12.43
N GLU A 682 73.86 5.93 12.42
CA GLU A 682 75.00 5.04 12.56
C GLU A 682 74.78 3.74 11.80
N THR A 683 75.83 3.24 11.14
CA THR A 683 75.91 1.90 10.58
C THR A 683 77.16 1.21 11.14
N GLY A 684 77.00 0.07 11.81
CA GLY A 684 78.11 -0.65 12.42
C GLY A 684 78.01 -2.16 12.24
N THR A 685 79.14 -2.81 11.98
CA THR A 685 79.26 -4.26 11.94
C THR A 685 79.89 -4.76 13.24
N ALA A 686 79.21 -5.68 13.94
CA ALA A 686 79.77 -6.38 15.09
C ALA A 686 80.06 -7.83 14.67
N ASP A 687 81.30 -8.28 14.83
CA ASP A 687 81.78 -9.64 14.50
C ASP A 687 81.63 -10.10 13.03
N GLY A 688 81.32 -9.20 12.09
CA GLY A 688 81.22 -9.53 10.65
C GLY A 688 79.95 -10.30 10.25
N ASP A 689 79.09 -10.66 11.20
CA ASP A 689 77.84 -11.41 11.00
C ASP A 689 76.56 -10.66 11.42
N LEU A 690 76.66 -9.48 12.07
CA LEU A 690 75.53 -8.60 12.39
C LEU A 690 75.76 -7.13 11.96
N LEU A 691 74.85 -6.56 11.16
CA LEU A 691 74.80 -5.13 10.80
C LEU A 691 73.72 -4.45 11.64
N THR A 692 74.12 -3.40 12.35
CA THR A 692 73.19 -2.54 13.08
C THR A 692 73.03 -1.24 12.33
N VAL A 693 71.79 -0.88 12.01
CA VAL A 693 71.44 0.41 11.40
C VAL A 693 70.56 1.19 12.37
N ARG A 694 71.04 2.35 12.79
CA ARG A 694 70.28 3.28 13.62
C ARG A 694 69.67 4.36 12.74
N LEU A 695 68.34 4.41 12.71
CA LEU A 695 67.56 5.29 11.85
C LEU A 695 66.74 6.26 12.68
N ARG A 696 66.83 7.56 12.41
CA ARG A 696 65.92 8.58 12.93
C ARG A 696 64.91 8.94 11.85
N ALA A 697 63.64 8.91 12.18
CA ALA A 697 62.56 9.36 11.30
C ALA A 697 61.88 10.57 11.93
N VAL A 698 61.57 11.59 11.12
CA VAL A 698 60.92 12.82 11.57
C VAL A 698 59.82 13.20 10.59
N ASP A 699 58.62 13.43 11.10
CA ASP A 699 57.50 14.01 10.39
C ASP A 699 57.06 15.35 11.02
N ALA A 700 56.58 16.29 10.21
CA ALA A 700 56.21 17.62 10.68
C ALA A 700 54.70 17.77 10.97
N THR A 701 53.86 16.89 10.44
CA THR A 701 52.41 17.07 10.33
C THR A 701 51.63 15.95 11.00
N SER A 702 52.03 14.69 10.81
CA SER A 702 51.37 13.54 11.42
C SER A 702 52.35 12.65 12.20
N PRO A 703 51.91 12.02 13.30
CA PRO A 703 52.73 11.04 14.01
C PRO A 703 53.22 9.91 13.11
N LEU A 704 54.40 9.37 13.42
CA LEU A 704 54.84 8.10 12.86
C LEU A 704 53.92 6.98 13.38
N ALA A 705 53.61 6.00 12.53
CA ALA A 705 52.65 4.94 12.84
C ALA A 705 53.20 3.52 12.61
N GLY A 706 54.40 3.38 12.05
CA GLY A 706 55.08 2.10 11.98
C GLY A 706 56.38 2.16 11.18
N ALA A 707 57.24 1.19 11.41
CA ALA A 707 58.43 0.97 10.61
C ALA A 707 58.58 -0.52 10.30
N ARG A 708 59.19 -0.83 9.17
CA ARG A 708 59.49 -2.20 8.75
C ARG A 708 60.83 -2.27 8.03
N MET A 709 61.44 -3.43 8.13
CA MET A 709 62.60 -3.84 7.36
C MET A 709 62.13 -4.79 6.27
N VAL A 710 62.50 -4.50 5.02
CA VAL A 710 62.18 -5.32 3.86
C VAL A 710 63.48 -5.93 3.34
N ALA A 711 63.55 -7.26 3.41
CA ALA A 711 64.67 -8.06 2.92
C ALA A 711 64.61 -8.23 1.39
N ALA A 712 65.73 -8.66 0.80
CA ALA A 712 65.88 -8.81 -0.66
C ALA A 712 64.96 -9.88 -1.27
N ASP A 713 64.49 -10.85 -0.48
CA ASP A 713 63.51 -11.87 -0.87
C ASP A 713 62.05 -11.39 -0.75
N GLY A 714 61.84 -10.13 -0.36
CA GLY A 714 60.52 -9.54 -0.13
C GLY A 714 59.94 -9.80 1.27
N GLY A 715 60.65 -10.53 2.14
CA GLY A 715 60.27 -10.71 3.54
C GLY A 715 60.26 -9.38 4.30
N ALA A 716 59.18 -9.09 5.02
CA ALA A 716 59.04 -7.86 5.79
C ALA A 716 58.95 -8.14 7.30
N GLU A 717 59.82 -7.51 8.09
CA GLU A 717 59.85 -7.60 9.55
C GLU A 717 59.53 -6.24 10.16
N ARG A 718 58.68 -6.19 11.19
CA ARG A 718 58.35 -4.94 11.89
C ARG A 718 59.56 -4.45 12.70
N LEU A 719 59.76 -3.13 12.70
CA LEU A 719 60.72 -2.46 13.57
C LEU A 719 59.96 -1.68 14.64
N ASP A 720 60.38 -1.83 15.89
CA ASP A 720 59.87 -1.03 16.99
C ASP A 720 60.80 0.15 17.28
N PRO A 721 60.24 1.32 17.64
CA PRO A 721 61.03 2.47 18.05
C PRO A 721 61.65 2.24 19.42
N ARG A 722 62.58 3.12 19.81
CA ARG A 722 63.38 2.99 21.02
C ARG A 722 62.55 2.91 22.31
N ASP A 723 61.43 3.60 22.38
CA ASP A 723 60.52 3.63 23.53
C ASP A 723 59.40 2.58 23.46
N GLY A 724 59.34 1.82 22.35
CA GLY A 724 58.42 0.71 22.14
C GLY A 724 57.05 1.06 21.57
N ILE A 725 56.74 2.34 21.31
CA ILE A 725 55.47 2.78 20.71
C ILE A 725 55.76 3.77 19.59
N CYS A 726 55.25 3.51 18.38
CA CYS A 726 55.43 4.41 17.24
C CYS A 726 54.25 5.37 17.19
N ASP A 727 54.37 6.51 17.87
CA ASP A 727 53.31 7.52 17.98
C ASP A 727 53.82 8.97 18.08
N GLY A 728 55.13 9.20 18.01
CA GLY A 728 55.75 10.52 17.98
C GLY A 728 55.89 11.12 16.58
N LEU A 729 56.10 12.44 16.52
CA LEU A 729 56.54 13.14 15.29
C LEU A 729 58.02 12.84 14.97
N GLU A 730 58.75 12.29 15.92
CA GLU A 730 60.13 11.88 15.76
C GLU A 730 60.34 10.56 16.48
N GLU A 731 60.85 9.56 15.76
CA GLU A 731 61.15 8.24 16.29
C GLU A 731 62.55 7.78 15.91
N THR A 732 63.15 6.97 16.77
CA THR A 732 64.43 6.31 16.47
C THR A 732 64.27 4.80 16.46
N PHE A 733 64.63 4.18 15.35
CA PHE A 733 64.60 2.74 15.14
C PHE A 733 66.02 2.17 15.15
N VAL A 734 66.16 0.94 15.64
CA VAL A 734 67.40 0.18 15.56
C VAL A 734 67.12 -1.14 14.85
N ALA A 735 67.53 -1.24 13.59
CA ALA A 735 67.44 -2.48 12.82
C ALA A 735 68.71 -3.30 13.04
N ARG A 736 68.54 -4.60 13.34
CA ARG A 736 69.61 -5.57 13.48
C ARG A 736 69.45 -6.64 12.41
N ILE A 737 70.41 -6.71 11.50
CA ILE A 737 70.37 -7.56 10.32
C ILE A 737 71.40 -8.66 10.52
N GLU A 738 70.98 -9.93 10.57
CA GLU A 738 71.88 -11.08 10.63
C GLU A 738 72.26 -11.54 9.22
N ARG A 739 73.56 -11.78 8.98
CA ARG A 739 74.09 -12.19 7.66
C ARG A 739 73.40 -13.44 7.09
N ARG A 740 73.05 -14.42 7.94
CA ARG A 740 72.38 -15.67 7.53
C ARG A 740 70.96 -15.49 7.03
N ARG A 741 70.19 -14.54 7.56
CA ARG A 741 68.83 -14.21 7.05
C ARG A 741 68.86 -13.52 5.70
N ALA A 742 70.05 -13.11 5.29
CA ALA A 742 70.26 -12.26 4.14
C ALA A 742 70.88 -13.00 2.94
N MET A 743 71.56 -14.14 3.17
CA MET A 743 72.19 -14.99 2.15
C MET A 743 71.24 -15.87 1.32
N SER A 744 69.91 -15.80 1.50
CA SER A 744 69.00 -16.81 0.92
C SER A 744 68.72 -16.70 -0.59
N ALA A 745 69.33 -15.77 -1.33
CA ALA A 745 69.26 -15.79 -2.79
C ALA A 745 70.44 -15.04 -3.43
N HIS A 746 71.33 -15.77 -4.11
CA HIS A 746 72.44 -15.31 -4.97
C HIS A 746 73.78 -14.98 -4.28
N GLY A 747 74.84 -15.63 -4.77
CA GLY A 747 76.21 -15.46 -4.29
C GLY A 747 76.86 -14.12 -4.66
N ASP A 748 77.90 -13.78 -3.88
CA ASP A 748 78.92 -12.73 -4.05
C ASP A 748 78.47 -11.30 -4.44
N GLN A 749 77.21 -10.92 -4.21
CA GLN A 749 76.75 -9.52 -4.32
C GLN A 749 76.55 -8.86 -2.94
N PRO A 750 76.77 -7.54 -2.81
CA PRO A 750 76.53 -6.81 -1.58
C PRO A 750 75.04 -6.83 -1.23
N LEU A 751 74.75 -7.16 0.03
CA LEU A 751 73.38 -7.34 0.51
C LEU A 751 72.68 -5.99 0.69
N ARG A 752 71.48 -5.85 0.11
CA ARG A 752 70.65 -4.64 0.22
C ARG A 752 69.40 -4.92 1.05
N VAL A 753 69.19 -4.12 2.09
CA VAL A 753 67.98 -4.15 2.92
C VAL A 753 67.34 -2.77 2.92
N ARG A 754 66.02 -2.72 2.77
CA ARG A 754 65.28 -1.45 2.75
C ARG A 754 64.55 -1.25 4.08
N LEU A 755 64.82 -0.14 4.75
CA LEU A 755 64.11 0.28 5.95
C LEU A 755 63.03 1.27 5.54
N GLU A 756 61.78 0.97 5.85
CA GLU A 756 60.64 1.82 5.54
C GLU A 756 59.97 2.31 6.81
N VAL A 757 59.66 3.60 6.88
CA VAL A 757 58.88 4.20 7.97
C VAL A 757 57.64 4.84 7.37
N ARG A 758 56.51 4.61 8.03
CA ARG A 758 55.18 5.07 7.65
C ARG A 758 54.61 6.00 8.71
N ASP A 759 54.04 7.11 8.30
CA ASP A 759 53.29 8.01 9.17
C ASP A 759 51.82 7.59 9.35
N LEU A 760 51.09 8.32 10.19
CA LEU A 760 49.68 8.07 10.48
C LEU A 760 48.78 8.39 9.29
N ALA A 761 49.18 9.34 8.44
CA ALA A 761 48.51 9.67 7.18
C ALA A 761 48.69 8.59 6.10
N GLY A 762 49.68 7.72 6.28
CA GLY A 762 50.02 6.60 5.44
C GLY A 762 51.15 6.85 4.45
N ASN A 763 51.84 8.00 4.51
CA ASN A 763 52.99 8.27 3.65
C ASN A 763 54.17 7.40 4.12
N ILE A 764 54.94 6.88 3.17
CA ILE A 764 56.05 5.97 3.43
C ILE A 764 57.33 6.58 2.89
N ALA A 765 58.37 6.61 3.71
CA ALA A 765 59.73 6.89 3.28
C ALA A 765 60.60 5.63 3.45
N GLY A 766 61.57 5.46 2.56
CA GLY A 766 62.47 4.32 2.57
C GLY A 766 63.93 4.74 2.47
N VAL A 767 64.81 4.03 3.18
CA VAL A 767 66.26 4.14 3.02
C VAL A 767 66.87 2.75 2.81
N GLU A 768 67.89 2.68 1.97
CA GLU A 768 68.59 1.43 1.67
C GLU A 768 69.87 1.34 2.50
N ALA A 769 70.06 0.21 3.18
CA ALA A 769 71.30 -0.14 3.86
C ALA A 769 72.01 -1.23 3.06
N VAL A 770 73.28 -1.01 2.76
CA VAL A 770 74.12 -1.95 2.01
C VAL A 770 75.13 -2.58 2.96
N TRP A 771 75.15 -3.92 2.99
CA TRP A 771 76.23 -4.68 3.60
C TRP A 771 77.35 -4.87 2.56
N PRO A 772 78.55 -4.31 2.79
CA PRO A 772 79.66 -4.39 1.85
C PRO A 772 80.29 -5.78 1.73
#